data_AF-A0A933RFH4-F1
#
_entry.id   AF-A0A933RFH4-F1
#
_cell.length_a   1.000
_cell.length_b   1.000
_cell.length_c   1.000
_cell.angle_alpha   90.00
_cell.angle_beta   90.00
_cell.angle_gamma   90.00
#
_symmetry.space_group_name_H-M   'P 1'
#
loop_
_entity.id
_entity.type
_entity.pdbx_description
1 polymer ?
#
loop_
_entity_poly.entity_id
_entity_poly.type
_entity_poly.pdbx_seq_one_letter_code
_entity_poly.pdbx_strand_id
1 'polypeptide(L)'
;DLVTVKQAAAASRKDLDAARAAAFAATRDLEVLRESGGGSGEAEAIAALVAARDAVVAHTASLETAVALVRDRLVGAVRALRRRLDEERTARVRAEGTVAELTAELAARTDAETRLRDAVEALRRDVDVANQSRVAERLEELTATAGALRSGLEERDGLARALSAMEDRVAELQSRLREELEAERAARWAAEAELEAERRRGIEDRRALRDARAEAEAAREEVYATRARLGASTGGPSADDAEDAEALAAAQAEAEEARADAATARGLLAAARQAADDAREEAAAARAELERVREEGPAATPAMSAGATLASLRETLDRLAATPPDDAEGPIAFDLAAAADRLRSAAHDIAPAPEREAPAAEREAPSLEREALAPEREARPLGREARPLEREAPALGEFSRGSVPPPAASWFGPARGTRTTPLLARDVAAAEGPWLRDVLLALAGEDAAAAERLMLVLLPAQARLVRRPVTYDLAIAGGATHRVALTREGGEVLAAEGPAPARVYGDLAALLPLATGGAARRLPGAEIAGRRHLRRILKARRRPVTLGELAAAGAAPAPEDLLQLVARATDTRDLTAIVDIALEDGDSHRLAIADGRICVTAPLGLEPDATLRTTSAALAAVLGGTAPDGAAAVDGDESAVLAFLRAVDRTRAGG
;
A
#
# COMPACT_ATOMS: atom_id res chain seq x y z
N ASP A 1 -75.30 -45.08 -19.13
CA ASP A 1 -75.84 -45.31 -20.49
C ASP A 1 -75.82 -46.77 -20.93
N LEU A 2 -74.67 -47.44 -21.02
CA LEU A 2 -74.62 -48.87 -21.40
C LEU A 2 -75.35 -49.79 -20.40
N VAL A 3 -75.28 -49.46 -19.11
CA VAL A 3 -75.99 -50.17 -18.03
C VAL A 3 -77.50 -49.99 -18.13
N THR A 4 -77.96 -48.77 -18.43
CA THR A 4 -79.40 -48.46 -18.57
C THR A 4 -80.01 -49.09 -19.82
N VAL A 5 -79.26 -49.21 -20.93
CA VAL A 5 -79.69 -49.96 -22.11
C VAL A 5 -79.76 -51.46 -21.83
N LYS A 6 -78.79 -52.03 -21.10
CA LYS A 6 -78.84 -53.44 -20.69
C LYS A 6 -80.03 -53.75 -19.78
N GLN A 7 -80.34 -52.87 -18.83
CA GLN A 7 -81.49 -53.01 -17.95
C GLN A 7 -82.82 -52.93 -18.70
N ALA A 8 -82.95 -52.00 -19.65
CA ALA A 8 -84.15 -51.89 -20.50
C ALA A 8 -84.33 -53.14 -21.39
N ALA A 9 -83.25 -53.65 -21.99
CA ALA A 9 -83.29 -54.87 -22.78
C ALA A 9 -83.67 -56.12 -21.94
N ALA A 10 -83.17 -56.19 -20.70
CA ALA A 10 -83.54 -57.26 -19.78
C ALA A 10 -85.01 -57.19 -19.36
N ALA A 11 -85.55 -55.97 -19.13
CA ALA A 11 -86.96 -55.76 -18.85
C ALA A 11 -87.85 -56.17 -20.03
N SER A 12 -87.53 -55.73 -21.26
CA SER A 12 -88.29 -56.12 -22.46
C SER A 12 -88.24 -57.63 -22.73
N ARG A 13 -87.13 -58.31 -22.44
CA ARG A 13 -87.03 -59.76 -22.56
C ARG A 13 -87.97 -60.49 -21.59
N LYS A 14 -88.05 -60.01 -20.35
CA LYS A 14 -88.98 -60.53 -19.34
C LYS A 14 -90.44 -60.37 -19.76
N ASP A 15 -90.79 -59.22 -20.34
CA ASP A 15 -92.14 -58.97 -20.85
C ASP A 15 -92.49 -59.85 -22.05
N LEU A 16 -91.50 -60.14 -22.91
CA LEU A 16 -91.66 -61.02 -24.07
C LEU A 16 -91.84 -62.49 -23.66
N ASP A 17 -91.09 -62.96 -22.66
CA ASP A 17 -91.27 -64.29 -22.09
C ASP A 17 -92.65 -64.44 -21.41
N ALA A 18 -93.15 -63.39 -20.74
CA ALA A 18 -94.48 -63.37 -20.15
C ALA A 18 -95.61 -63.39 -21.21
N ALA A 19 -95.47 -62.61 -22.29
CA ALA A 19 -96.43 -62.61 -23.40
C ALA A 19 -96.46 -63.97 -24.12
N ARG A 20 -95.29 -64.61 -24.31
CA ARG A 20 -95.20 -65.95 -24.91
C ARG A 20 -95.86 -67.01 -24.04
N ALA A 21 -95.69 -66.94 -22.71
CA ALA A 21 -96.37 -67.81 -21.77
C ALA A 21 -97.90 -67.64 -21.82
N ALA A 22 -98.39 -66.39 -21.89
CA ALA A 22 -99.82 -66.10 -22.03
C ALA A 22 -100.41 -66.60 -23.36
N ALA A 23 -99.67 -66.45 -24.47
CA ALA A 23 -100.10 -66.97 -25.77
C ALA A 23 -100.17 -68.51 -25.78
N PHE A 24 -99.20 -69.19 -25.14
CA PHE A 24 -99.24 -70.65 -24.97
C PHE A 24 -100.42 -71.11 -24.11
N ALA A 25 -100.73 -70.40 -23.03
CA ALA A 25 -101.89 -70.68 -22.19
C ALA A 25 -103.20 -70.52 -22.97
N ALA A 26 -103.36 -69.43 -23.73
CA ALA A 26 -104.54 -69.21 -24.57
C ALA A 26 -104.69 -70.28 -25.67
N THR A 27 -103.58 -70.75 -26.26
CA THR A 27 -103.60 -71.82 -27.26
C THR A 27 -104.07 -73.15 -26.65
N ARG A 28 -103.64 -73.43 -25.42
CA ARG A 28 -104.06 -74.62 -24.67
C ARG A 28 -105.53 -74.56 -24.25
N ASP A 29 -106.01 -73.39 -23.82
CA ASP A 29 -107.43 -73.19 -23.47
C ASP A 29 -108.34 -73.34 -24.70
N LEU A 30 -107.86 -72.95 -25.89
CA LEU A 30 -108.54 -73.20 -27.16
C LEU A 30 -108.59 -74.68 -27.55
N GLU A 31 -107.53 -75.45 -27.28
CA GLU A 31 -107.54 -76.91 -27.47
C GLU A 31 -108.56 -77.59 -26.55
N VAL A 32 -108.63 -77.18 -25.28
CA VAL A 32 -109.62 -77.70 -24.31
C VAL A 32 -111.05 -77.35 -24.72
N LEU A 33 -111.29 -76.12 -25.18
CA LEU A 33 -112.60 -75.71 -25.70
C LEU A 33 -113.00 -76.48 -26.97
N ARG A 34 -112.04 -76.78 -27.85
CA ARG A 34 -112.27 -77.58 -29.07
C ARG A 34 -112.65 -79.03 -28.77
N GLU A 35 -112.11 -79.61 -27.70
CA GLU A 35 -112.47 -80.97 -27.25
C GLU A 35 -113.84 -81.03 -26.56
N SER A 36 -114.37 -79.90 -26.06
CA SER A 36 -115.60 -79.85 -25.26
C SER A 36 -116.93 -79.80 -26.04
N GLY A 37 -116.91 -79.70 -27.37
CA GLY A 37 -118.04 -80.04 -28.25
C GLY A 37 -119.38 -79.30 -28.03
N GLY A 38 -119.41 -78.14 -27.37
CA GLY A 38 -120.63 -77.35 -27.11
C GLY A 38 -120.62 -76.01 -27.84
N GLY A 39 -121.68 -75.70 -28.61
CA GLY A 39 -121.83 -74.48 -29.42
C GLY A 39 -121.83 -73.13 -28.69
N SER A 40 -121.55 -73.11 -27.38
CA SER A 40 -121.29 -71.91 -26.57
C SER A 40 -119.80 -71.55 -26.49
N GLY A 41 -118.89 -72.49 -26.74
CA GLY A 41 -117.43 -72.29 -26.61
C GLY A 41 -116.78 -71.58 -27.80
N GLU A 42 -117.44 -71.54 -28.95
CA GLU A 42 -116.91 -70.90 -30.17
C GLU A 42 -116.85 -69.37 -30.04
N ALA A 43 -117.84 -68.74 -29.39
CA ALA A 43 -117.85 -67.31 -29.14
C ALA A 43 -116.76 -66.88 -28.13
N GLU A 44 -116.54 -67.65 -27.07
CA GLU A 44 -115.44 -67.40 -26.11
C GLU A 44 -114.06 -67.65 -26.73
N ALA A 45 -113.92 -68.69 -27.56
CA ALA A 45 -112.70 -68.97 -28.32
C ALA A 45 -112.35 -67.83 -29.29
N ILE A 46 -113.34 -67.29 -30.01
CA ILE A 46 -113.14 -66.14 -30.91
C ILE A 46 -112.76 -64.89 -30.10
N ALA A 47 -113.41 -64.64 -28.97
CA ALA A 47 -113.07 -63.50 -28.10
C ALA A 47 -111.63 -63.62 -27.54
N ALA A 48 -111.20 -64.82 -27.13
CA ALA A 48 -109.85 -65.08 -26.65
C ALA A 48 -108.79 -64.90 -27.75
N LEU A 49 -109.07 -65.37 -28.98
CA LEU A 49 -108.20 -65.17 -30.14
C LEU A 49 -108.08 -63.69 -30.52
N VAL A 50 -109.17 -62.93 -30.48
CA VAL A 50 -109.15 -61.47 -30.73
C VAL A 50 -108.33 -60.76 -29.65
N ALA A 51 -108.53 -61.08 -28.37
CA ALA A 51 -107.74 -60.52 -27.28
C ALA A 51 -106.24 -60.86 -27.38
N ALA A 52 -105.91 -62.10 -27.77
CA ALA A 52 -104.52 -62.51 -28.00
C ALA A 52 -103.89 -61.78 -29.20
N ARG A 53 -104.64 -61.62 -30.30
CA ARG A 53 -104.20 -60.83 -31.45
C ARG A 53 -103.94 -59.38 -31.06
N ASP A 54 -104.86 -58.76 -30.34
CA ASP A 54 -104.73 -57.36 -29.93
C ASP A 54 -103.56 -57.17 -28.94
N ALA A 55 -103.30 -58.15 -28.06
CA ALA A 55 -102.11 -58.17 -27.20
C ALA A 55 -100.80 -58.30 -27.99
N VAL A 56 -100.76 -59.14 -29.04
CA VAL A 56 -99.59 -59.26 -29.93
C VAL A 56 -99.37 -57.96 -30.71
N VAL A 57 -100.43 -57.33 -31.22
CA VAL A 57 -100.35 -56.03 -31.91
C VAL A 57 -99.82 -54.94 -30.97
N ALA A 58 -100.32 -54.87 -29.73
CA ALA A 58 -99.83 -53.92 -28.73
C ALA A 58 -98.35 -54.17 -28.37
N HIS A 59 -97.92 -55.43 -28.26
CA HIS A 59 -96.53 -55.77 -27.99
C HIS A 59 -95.61 -55.44 -29.18
N THR A 60 -96.07 -55.69 -30.40
CA THR A 60 -95.31 -55.35 -31.63
C THR A 60 -95.11 -53.84 -31.73
N ALA A 61 -96.15 -53.04 -31.48
CA ALA A 61 -96.05 -51.58 -31.43
C ALA A 61 -95.11 -51.09 -30.30
N SER A 62 -95.11 -51.76 -29.14
CA SER A 62 -94.19 -51.47 -28.04
C SER A 62 -92.73 -51.76 -28.42
N LEU A 63 -92.47 -52.90 -29.07
CA LEU A 63 -91.14 -53.26 -29.58
C LEU A 63 -90.66 -52.28 -30.65
N GLU A 64 -91.51 -51.89 -31.60
CA GLU A 64 -91.17 -50.90 -32.63
C GLU A 64 -90.79 -49.55 -31.98
N THR A 65 -91.53 -49.12 -30.97
CA THR A 65 -91.24 -47.91 -30.19
C THR A 65 -89.89 -48.04 -29.46
N ALA A 66 -89.62 -49.19 -28.83
CA ALA A 66 -88.35 -49.43 -28.14
C ALA A 66 -87.16 -49.48 -29.11
N VAL A 67 -87.32 -50.11 -30.27
CA VAL A 67 -86.30 -50.17 -31.33
C VAL A 67 -86.03 -48.78 -31.89
N ALA A 68 -87.08 -47.98 -32.14
CA ALA A 68 -86.94 -46.59 -32.58
C ALA A 68 -86.14 -45.77 -31.55
N LEU A 69 -86.45 -45.90 -30.25
CA LEU A 69 -85.74 -45.21 -29.18
C LEU A 69 -84.26 -45.62 -29.10
N VAL A 70 -83.96 -46.92 -29.22
CA VAL A 70 -82.58 -47.42 -29.23
C VAL A 70 -81.83 -46.90 -30.44
N ARG A 71 -82.45 -46.90 -31.64
CA ARG A 71 -81.87 -46.35 -32.86
C ARG A 71 -81.56 -44.87 -32.70
N ASP A 72 -82.50 -44.08 -32.17
CA ASP A 72 -82.30 -42.64 -31.99
C ASP A 72 -81.19 -42.34 -30.97
N ARG A 73 -81.10 -43.14 -29.89
CA ARG A 73 -80.00 -43.04 -28.92
C ARG A 73 -78.64 -43.41 -29.54
N LEU A 74 -78.57 -44.46 -30.36
CA LEU A 74 -77.34 -44.85 -31.06
C LEU A 74 -76.91 -43.77 -32.05
N VAL A 75 -77.85 -43.21 -32.82
CA VAL A 75 -77.58 -42.10 -33.73
C VAL A 75 -77.10 -40.86 -32.96
N GLY A 76 -77.70 -40.56 -31.81
CA GLY A 76 -77.26 -39.50 -30.90
C GLY A 76 -75.84 -39.71 -30.38
N ALA A 77 -75.52 -40.93 -29.93
CA ALA A 77 -74.20 -41.30 -29.43
C ALA A 77 -73.13 -41.23 -30.54
N VAL A 78 -73.43 -41.71 -31.75
CA VAL A 78 -72.52 -41.60 -32.90
C VAL A 78 -72.26 -40.14 -33.27
N ARG A 79 -73.29 -39.28 -33.27
CA ARG A 79 -73.11 -37.83 -33.49
C ARG A 79 -72.28 -37.17 -32.40
N ALA A 80 -72.46 -37.56 -31.12
CA ALA A 80 -71.66 -37.06 -30.02
C ALA A 80 -70.19 -37.48 -30.13
N LEU A 81 -69.93 -38.75 -30.47
CA LEU A 81 -68.57 -39.26 -30.70
C LEU A 81 -67.89 -38.59 -31.90
N ARG A 82 -68.61 -38.36 -33.00
CA ARG A 82 -68.07 -37.63 -34.15
C ARG A 82 -67.69 -36.19 -33.78
N ARG A 83 -68.57 -35.47 -33.09
CA ARG A 83 -68.26 -34.12 -32.59
C ARG A 83 -67.02 -34.11 -31.71
N ARG A 84 -66.91 -35.03 -30.76
CA ARG A 84 -65.73 -35.16 -29.89
C ARG A 84 -64.46 -35.47 -30.68
N LEU A 85 -64.54 -36.34 -31.70
CA LEU A 85 -63.40 -36.66 -32.57
C LEU A 85 -62.96 -35.44 -33.39
N ASP A 86 -63.91 -34.64 -33.89
CA ASP A 86 -63.62 -33.41 -34.63
C ASP A 86 -63.03 -32.33 -33.71
N GLU A 87 -63.52 -32.22 -32.47
CA GLU A 87 -62.93 -31.38 -31.42
C GLU A 87 -61.50 -31.80 -31.08
N GLU A 88 -61.23 -33.10 -30.91
CA GLU A 88 -59.87 -33.60 -30.67
C GLU A 88 -58.95 -33.36 -31.86
N ARG A 89 -59.43 -33.55 -33.10
CA ARG A 89 -58.66 -33.25 -34.31
C ARG A 89 -58.30 -31.77 -34.41
N THR A 90 -59.26 -30.88 -34.16
CA THR A 90 -58.99 -29.44 -34.17
C THR A 90 -58.06 -29.02 -33.03
N ALA A 91 -58.19 -29.61 -31.84
CA ALA A 91 -57.26 -29.40 -30.73
C ALA A 91 -55.84 -29.87 -31.08
N ARG A 92 -55.71 -31.03 -31.72
CA ARG A 92 -54.42 -31.56 -32.17
C ARG A 92 -53.75 -30.66 -33.21
N VAL A 93 -54.49 -30.18 -34.22
CA VAL A 93 -53.95 -29.25 -35.22
C VAL A 93 -53.49 -27.94 -34.58
N ARG A 94 -54.23 -27.42 -33.60
CA ARG A 94 -53.80 -26.23 -32.82
C ARG A 94 -52.52 -26.52 -32.04
N ALA A 95 -52.42 -27.67 -31.36
CA ALA A 95 -51.24 -28.06 -30.61
C ALA A 95 -50.01 -28.21 -31.53
N GLU A 96 -50.16 -28.88 -32.68
CA GLU A 96 -49.10 -29.00 -33.70
C GLU A 96 -48.65 -27.63 -34.22
N GLY A 97 -49.58 -26.69 -34.42
CA GLY A 97 -49.27 -25.29 -34.76
C GLY A 97 -48.44 -24.59 -33.67
N THR A 98 -48.82 -24.71 -32.39
CA THR A 98 -48.05 -24.11 -31.28
C THR A 98 -46.67 -24.72 -31.13
N VAL A 99 -46.51 -26.03 -31.38
CA VAL A 99 -45.20 -26.69 -31.34
C VAL A 99 -44.31 -26.17 -32.48
N ALA A 100 -44.86 -25.99 -33.68
CA ALA A 100 -44.11 -25.41 -34.80
C ALA A 100 -43.64 -23.98 -34.50
N GLU A 101 -44.51 -23.15 -33.91
CA GLU A 101 -44.19 -21.77 -33.52
C GLU A 101 -43.08 -21.73 -32.45
N LEU A 102 -43.19 -22.52 -31.39
CA LEU A 102 -42.16 -22.62 -30.34
C LEU A 102 -40.83 -23.16 -30.87
N THR A 103 -40.87 -24.10 -31.84
CA THR A 103 -39.66 -24.62 -32.48
C THR A 103 -38.97 -23.55 -33.32
N ALA A 104 -39.74 -22.72 -34.04
CA ALA A 104 -39.20 -21.59 -34.79
C ALA A 104 -38.62 -20.51 -33.86
N GLU A 105 -39.28 -20.23 -32.73
CA GLU A 105 -38.76 -19.30 -31.72
C GLU A 105 -37.46 -19.80 -31.08
N LEU A 106 -37.38 -21.10 -30.76
CA LEU A 106 -36.17 -21.72 -30.22
C LEU A 106 -34.99 -21.62 -31.22
N ALA A 107 -35.25 -21.88 -32.51
CA ALA A 107 -34.25 -21.72 -33.56
C ALA A 107 -33.77 -20.25 -33.65
N ALA A 108 -34.69 -19.29 -33.66
CA ALA A 108 -34.36 -17.87 -33.69
C ALA A 108 -33.54 -17.42 -32.46
N ARG A 109 -33.85 -17.94 -31.26
CA ARG A 109 -33.06 -17.68 -30.05
C ARG A 109 -31.67 -18.27 -30.14
N THR A 110 -31.52 -19.49 -30.67
CA THR A 110 -30.21 -20.13 -30.87
C THR A 110 -29.35 -19.35 -31.86
N ASP A 111 -29.94 -18.83 -32.94
CA ASP A 111 -29.24 -17.96 -33.90
C ASP A 111 -28.84 -16.62 -33.29
N ALA A 112 -29.66 -16.06 -32.39
CA ALA A 112 -29.34 -14.84 -31.67
C ALA A 112 -28.21 -15.06 -30.65
N GLU A 113 -28.24 -16.17 -29.92
CA GLU A 113 -27.19 -16.56 -28.98
C GLU A 113 -25.85 -16.76 -29.70
N THR A 114 -25.85 -17.43 -30.85
CA THR A 114 -24.65 -17.62 -31.68
C THR A 114 -24.08 -16.28 -32.12
N ARG A 115 -24.93 -15.35 -32.61
CA ARG A 115 -24.51 -13.99 -32.98
C ARG A 115 -23.93 -13.20 -31.80
N LEU A 116 -24.51 -13.32 -30.61
CA LEU A 116 -23.98 -12.68 -29.41
C LEU A 116 -22.64 -13.28 -28.98
N ARG A 117 -22.49 -14.60 -29.06
CA ARG A 117 -21.22 -15.29 -28.78
C ARG A 117 -20.12 -14.81 -29.73
N ASP A 118 -20.40 -14.75 -31.02
CA ASP A 118 -19.45 -14.26 -32.04
C ASP A 118 -19.08 -12.79 -31.80
N ALA A 119 -20.05 -11.94 -31.43
CA ALA A 119 -19.81 -10.53 -31.12
C ALA A 119 -18.95 -10.34 -29.86
N VAL A 120 -19.20 -11.13 -28.81
CA VAL A 120 -18.38 -11.12 -27.59
C VAL A 120 -16.96 -11.59 -27.88
N GLU A 121 -16.79 -12.62 -28.72
CA GLU A 121 -15.46 -13.09 -29.10
C GLU A 121 -14.70 -12.04 -29.93
N ALA A 122 -15.37 -11.33 -30.84
CA ALA A 122 -14.79 -10.20 -31.56
C ALA A 122 -14.34 -9.07 -30.60
N LEU A 123 -15.21 -8.68 -29.66
CA LEU A 123 -14.88 -7.67 -28.64
C LEU A 123 -13.70 -8.08 -27.76
N ARG A 124 -13.59 -9.37 -27.40
CA ARG A 124 -12.44 -9.88 -26.64
C ARG A 124 -11.13 -9.72 -27.42
N ARG A 125 -11.13 -10.06 -28.73
CA ARG A 125 -9.94 -9.86 -29.58
C ARG A 125 -9.56 -8.38 -29.69
N ASP A 126 -10.53 -7.49 -29.82
CA ASP A 126 -10.27 -6.04 -29.88
C ASP A 126 -9.68 -5.50 -28.56
N VAL A 127 -10.21 -5.97 -27.42
CA VAL A 127 -9.68 -5.62 -26.09
C VAL A 127 -8.26 -6.17 -25.90
N ASP A 128 -7.98 -7.38 -26.35
CA ASP A 128 -6.63 -7.97 -26.28
C ASP A 128 -5.63 -7.17 -27.12
N VAL A 129 -6.01 -6.76 -28.35
CA VAL A 129 -5.17 -5.91 -29.21
C VAL A 129 -4.94 -4.52 -28.59
N ALA A 130 -5.97 -3.92 -28.01
CA ALA A 130 -5.86 -2.63 -27.33
C ALA A 130 -4.96 -2.72 -26.08
N ASN A 131 -5.09 -3.80 -25.30
CA ASN A 131 -4.26 -4.04 -24.12
C ASN A 131 -2.80 -4.32 -24.51
N GLN A 132 -2.56 -5.11 -25.55
CA GLN A 132 -1.21 -5.35 -26.08
C GLN A 132 -0.56 -4.04 -26.55
N SER A 133 -1.30 -3.18 -27.24
CA SER A 133 -0.81 -1.86 -27.67
C SER A 133 -0.45 -0.96 -26.46
N ARG A 134 -1.33 -0.89 -25.44
CA ARG A 134 -1.06 -0.12 -24.21
C ARG A 134 0.13 -0.66 -23.42
N VAL A 135 0.29 -1.98 -23.34
CA VAL A 135 1.44 -2.61 -22.67
C VAL A 135 2.73 -2.31 -23.44
N ALA A 136 2.71 -2.38 -24.76
CA ALA A 136 3.85 -2.02 -25.60
C ALA A 136 4.26 -0.55 -25.41
N GLU A 137 3.30 0.38 -25.46
CA GLU A 137 3.52 1.81 -25.22
C GLU A 137 4.09 2.06 -23.82
N ARG A 138 3.54 1.40 -22.79
CA ARG A 138 4.03 1.54 -21.41
C ARG A 138 5.43 0.96 -21.23
N LEU A 139 5.76 -0.14 -21.91
CA LEU A 139 7.12 -0.70 -21.90
C LEU A 139 8.12 0.23 -22.58
N GLU A 140 7.73 0.90 -23.67
CA GLU A 140 8.57 1.89 -24.34
C GLU A 140 8.81 3.11 -23.44
N GLU A 141 7.77 3.62 -22.78
CA GLU A 141 7.87 4.73 -21.80
C GLU A 141 8.75 4.36 -20.59
N LEU A 142 8.60 3.14 -20.05
CA LEU A 142 9.44 2.65 -18.96
C LEU A 142 10.89 2.48 -19.39
N THR A 143 11.13 2.03 -20.62
CA THR A 143 12.49 1.88 -21.17
C THR A 143 13.14 3.25 -21.37
N ALA A 144 12.40 4.24 -21.88
CA ALA A 144 12.86 5.62 -21.98
C ALA A 144 13.18 6.22 -20.60
N THR A 145 12.31 6.00 -19.61
CA THR A 145 12.51 6.46 -18.24
C THR A 145 13.74 5.81 -17.59
N ALA A 146 13.92 4.49 -17.79
CA ALA A 146 15.09 3.77 -17.32
C ALA A 146 16.39 4.27 -17.99
N GLY A 147 16.32 4.63 -19.27
CA GLY A 147 17.42 5.29 -19.99
C GLY A 147 17.80 6.63 -19.36
N ALA A 148 16.82 7.50 -19.12
CA ALA A 148 17.04 8.80 -18.48
C ALA A 148 17.62 8.68 -17.06
N LEU A 149 17.13 7.72 -16.27
CA LEU A 149 17.67 7.45 -14.93
C LEU A 149 19.12 6.96 -14.98
N ARG A 150 19.47 6.12 -15.97
CA ARG A 150 20.85 5.65 -16.14
C ARG A 150 21.79 6.81 -16.50
N SER A 151 21.41 7.66 -17.44
CA SER A 151 22.18 8.86 -17.79
C SER A 151 22.37 9.78 -16.57
N GLY A 152 21.32 9.98 -15.77
CA GLY A 152 21.41 10.78 -14.54
C GLY A 152 22.33 10.15 -13.47
N LEU A 153 22.41 8.82 -13.39
CA LEU A 153 23.37 8.15 -12.50
C LEU A 153 24.82 8.30 -13.01
N GLU A 154 25.04 8.19 -14.31
CA GLU A 154 26.35 8.41 -14.93
C GLU A 154 26.85 9.86 -14.70
N GLU A 155 25.95 10.84 -14.78
CA GLU A 155 26.25 12.24 -14.42
C GLU A 155 26.62 12.38 -12.94
N ARG A 156 25.88 11.73 -12.03
CA ARG A 156 26.19 11.75 -10.59
C ARG A 156 27.53 11.09 -10.30
N ASP A 157 27.87 9.99 -10.96
CA ASP A 157 29.17 9.34 -10.84
C ASP A 157 30.29 10.21 -11.43
N GLY A 158 29.99 10.99 -12.47
CA GLY A 158 30.88 12.03 -13.00
C GLY A 158 31.15 13.13 -11.97
N LEU A 159 30.10 13.65 -11.33
CA LEU A 159 30.21 14.66 -10.28
C LEU A 159 30.92 14.13 -9.04
N ALA A 160 30.66 12.89 -8.62
CA ALA A 160 31.34 12.27 -7.50
C ALA A 160 32.85 12.13 -7.75
N ARG A 161 33.25 11.74 -8.97
CA ARG A 161 34.66 11.70 -9.38
C ARG A 161 35.29 13.09 -9.40
N ALA A 162 34.56 14.11 -9.87
CA ALA A 162 35.03 15.49 -9.86
C ALA A 162 35.23 16.02 -8.43
N LEU A 163 34.29 15.73 -7.52
CA LEU A 163 34.40 16.10 -6.11
C LEU A 163 35.58 15.40 -5.43
N SER A 164 35.77 14.11 -5.66
CA SER A 164 36.93 13.37 -5.14
C SER A 164 38.25 13.98 -5.63
N ALA A 165 38.34 14.36 -6.91
CA ALA A 165 39.53 15.01 -7.45
C ALA A 165 39.78 16.40 -6.83
N MET A 166 38.71 17.15 -6.51
CA MET A 166 38.83 18.42 -5.79
C MET A 166 39.29 18.22 -4.34
N GLU A 167 38.79 17.20 -3.65
CA GLU A 167 39.19 16.85 -2.29
C GLU A 167 40.68 16.45 -2.24
N ASP A 168 41.13 15.62 -3.18
CA ASP A 168 42.55 15.24 -3.32
C ASP A 168 43.43 16.48 -3.54
N ARG A 169 42.99 17.41 -4.39
CA ARG A 169 43.72 18.65 -4.66
C ARG A 169 43.78 19.55 -3.42
N VAL A 170 42.71 19.63 -2.64
CA VAL A 170 42.69 20.37 -1.37
C VAL A 170 43.64 19.73 -0.36
N ALA A 171 43.66 18.40 -0.27
CA ALA A 171 44.57 17.67 0.61
C ALA A 171 46.04 17.91 0.23
N GLU A 172 46.38 17.91 -1.07
CA GLU A 172 47.71 18.23 -1.59
C GLU A 172 48.13 19.66 -1.20
N LEU A 173 47.26 20.65 -1.42
CA LEU A 173 47.52 22.04 -1.05
C LEU A 173 47.70 22.22 0.46
N GLN A 174 46.91 21.52 1.27
CA GLN A 174 47.07 21.53 2.73
C GLN A 174 48.40 20.90 3.17
N SER A 175 48.83 19.81 2.52
CA SER A 175 50.14 19.19 2.80
C SER A 175 51.28 20.15 2.51
N ARG A 176 51.24 20.77 1.32
CA ARG A 176 52.24 21.76 0.90
C ARG A 176 52.30 22.95 1.86
N LEU A 177 51.15 23.46 2.31
CA LEU A 177 51.11 24.56 3.27
C LEU A 177 51.71 24.15 4.63
N ARG A 178 51.48 22.91 5.09
CA ARG A 178 52.10 22.40 6.32
C ARG A 178 53.61 22.30 6.18
N GLU A 179 54.10 21.77 5.05
CA GLU A 179 55.55 21.70 4.75
C GLU A 179 56.18 23.09 4.71
N GLU A 180 55.53 24.06 4.06
CA GLU A 180 55.99 25.46 4.02
C GLU A 180 56.04 26.08 5.42
N LEU A 181 55.03 25.86 6.27
CA LEU A 181 55.02 26.33 7.65
C LEU A 181 56.07 25.65 8.54
N GLU A 182 56.32 24.36 8.33
CA GLU A 182 57.37 23.62 9.04
C GLU A 182 58.76 24.10 8.63
N ALA A 183 58.98 24.34 7.34
CA ALA A 183 60.21 24.96 6.83
C ALA A 183 60.41 26.37 7.40
N GLU A 184 59.35 27.19 7.47
CA GLU A 184 59.43 28.52 8.06
C GLU A 184 59.76 28.45 9.56
N ARG A 185 59.15 27.54 10.31
CA ARG A 185 59.47 27.32 11.74
C ARG A 185 60.91 26.87 11.93
N ALA A 186 61.39 25.94 11.09
CA ALA A 186 62.78 25.48 11.13
C ALA A 186 63.76 26.63 10.84
N ALA A 187 63.46 27.48 9.85
CA ALA A 187 64.25 28.66 9.54
C ALA A 187 64.26 29.67 10.70
N ARG A 188 63.11 29.91 11.35
CA ARG A 188 63.03 30.77 12.54
C ARG A 188 63.86 30.23 13.71
N TRP A 189 63.78 28.93 13.98
CA TRP A 189 64.60 28.29 15.02
C TRP A 189 66.10 28.37 14.73
N ALA A 190 66.51 28.18 13.46
CA ALA A 190 67.91 28.34 13.07
C ALA A 190 68.40 29.78 13.30
N ALA A 191 67.60 30.78 12.91
CA ALA A 191 67.92 32.19 13.13
C ALA A 191 67.99 32.55 14.63
N GLU A 192 67.06 32.05 15.45
CA GLU A 192 67.09 32.24 16.91
C GLU A 192 68.33 31.60 17.54
N ALA A 193 68.72 30.41 17.09
CA ALA A 193 69.92 29.72 17.57
C ALA A 193 71.21 30.48 17.21
N GLU A 194 71.28 31.05 16.01
CA GLU A 194 72.41 31.88 15.57
C GLU A 194 72.51 33.16 16.40
N LEU A 195 71.40 33.84 16.62
CA LEU A 195 71.34 35.05 17.45
C LEU A 195 71.76 34.77 18.90
N GLU A 196 71.37 33.62 19.45
CA GLU A 196 71.81 33.19 20.78
C GLU A 196 73.33 32.87 20.81
N ALA A 197 73.88 32.28 19.75
CA ALA A 197 75.32 32.07 19.62
C ALA A 197 76.09 33.40 19.54
N GLU A 198 75.56 34.41 18.85
CA GLU A 198 76.12 35.77 18.86
C GLU A 198 76.05 36.41 20.24
N ARG A 199 74.93 36.27 20.96
CA ARG A 199 74.80 36.79 22.33
C ARG A 199 75.84 36.17 23.27
N ARG A 200 76.09 34.86 23.16
CA ARG A 200 77.12 34.17 23.94
C ARG A 200 78.52 34.70 23.63
N ARG A 201 78.88 34.82 22.35
CA ARG A 201 80.15 35.44 21.92
C ARG A 201 80.30 36.85 22.49
N GLY A 202 79.27 37.68 22.41
CA GLY A 202 79.30 39.04 22.99
C GLY A 202 79.38 39.07 24.52
N ILE A 203 78.91 38.04 25.24
CA ILE A 203 79.13 37.90 26.69
C ILE A 203 80.59 37.53 26.98
N GLU A 204 81.14 36.59 26.22
CA GLU A 204 82.54 36.15 26.34
C GLU A 204 83.50 37.30 26.03
N ASP A 205 83.29 38.06 24.95
CA ASP A 205 84.10 39.23 24.60
C ASP A 205 84.07 40.30 25.70
N ARG A 206 82.89 40.58 26.27
CA ARG A 206 82.77 41.53 27.39
C ARG A 206 83.46 41.03 28.65
N ARG A 207 83.51 39.72 28.86
CA ARG A 207 84.25 39.12 29.98
C ARG A 207 85.75 39.26 29.74
N ALA A 208 86.24 38.88 28.56
CA ALA A 208 87.64 39.03 28.18
C ALA A 208 88.11 40.49 28.29
N LEU A 209 87.28 41.46 27.87
CA LEU A 209 87.58 42.89 28.04
C LEU A 209 87.64 43.35 29.50
N ARG A 210 86.80 42.79 30.40
CA ARG A 210 86.87 43.09 31.84
C ARG A 210 88.12 42.49 32.47
N ASP A 211 88.44 41.26 32.10
CA ASP A 211 89.61 40.54 32.62
C ASP A 211 90.90 41.27 32.18
N ALA A 212 91.02 41.61 30.90
CA ALA A 212 92.15 42.41 30.38
C ALA A 212 92.25 43.80 31.03
N ARG A 213 91.12 44.44 31.34
CA ARG A 213 91.12 45.72 32.07
C ARG A 213 91.59 45.56 33.51
N ALA A 214 91.17 44.51 34.20
CA ALA A 214 91.60 44.21 35.56
C ALA A 214 93.11 43.91 35.61
N GLU A 215 93.64 43.16 34.64
CA GLU A 215 95.08 42.92 34.48
C GLU A 215 95.85 44.23 34.25
N ALA A 216 95.37 45.11 33.38
CA ALA A 216 95.98 46.41 33.15
C ALA A 216 95.92 47.35 34.37
N GLU A 217 94.87 47.27 35.19
CA GLU A 217 94.77 48.02 36.45
C GLU A 217 95.74 47.45 37.51
N ALA A 218 95.85 46.11 37.63
CA ALA A 218 96.82 45.46 38.52
C ALA A 218 98.28 45.79 38.17
N ALA A 219 98.64 45.75 36.88
CA ALA A 219 99.98 46.13 36.42
C ALA A 219 100.31 47.59 36.75
N ARG A 220 99.34 48.51 36.68
CA ARG A 220 99.56 49.91 37.10
C ARG A 220 99.81 50.03 38.60
N GLU A 221 99.06 49.31 39.42
CA GLU A 221 99.28 49.30 40.87
C GLU A 221 100.67 48.76 41.24
N GLU A 222 101.14 47.74 40.53
CA GLU A 222 102.49 47.20 40.69
C GLU A 222 103.57 48.24 40.35
N VAL A 223 103.43 48.96 39.22
CA VAL A 223 104.31 50.08 38.85
C VAL A 223 104.30 51.20 39.90
N TYR A 224 103.14 51.52 40.48
CA TYR A 224 103.07 52.50 41.57
C TYR A 224 103.77 52.00 42.84
N ALA A 225 103.69 50.71 43.15
CA ALA A 225 104.35 50.09 44.30
C ALA A 225 105.87 50.05 44.14
N THR A 226 106.40 49.69 42.96
CA THR A 226 107.85 49.75 42.68
C THR A 226 108.36 51.19 42.74
N ARG A 227 107.63 52.16 42.18
CA ARG A 227 107.99 53.57 42.27
C ARG A 227 108.00 54.09 43.72
N ALA A 228 107.08 53.62 44.56
CA ALA A 228 107.05 53.96 45.97
C ALA A 228 108.23 53.38 46.75
N ARG A 229 108.69 52.16 46.42
CA ARG A 229 109.91 51.55 47.00
C ARG A 229 111.16 52.35 46.63
N LEU A 230 111.31 52.71 45.36
CA LEU A 230 112.41 53.56 44.87
C LEU A 230 112.41 54.96 45.49
N GLY A 231 111.23 55.53 45.80
CA GLY A 231 111.12 56.82 46.51
C GLY A 231 111.49 56.78 48.00
N ALA A 232 111.52 55.60 48.63
CA ALA A 232 111.88 55.43 50.05
C ALA A 232 113.39 55.16 50.27
N SER A 233 114.13 54.77 49.23
CA SER A 233 115.60 54.66 49.25
C SER A 233 116.23 56.06 49.19
N THR A 234 116.55 56.65 50.35
CA THR A 234 117.19 57.97 50.48
C THR A 234 118.68 57.87 50.84
N GLY A 235 119.33 56.75 50.48
CA GLY A 235 120.62 56.37 51.07
C GLY A 235 121.71 55.95 50.09
N GLY A 236 122.03 56.74 49.07
CA GLY A 236 123.25 56.62 48.26
C GLY A 236 123.32 55.38 47.34
N PRO A 237 123.90 55.49 46.14
CA PRO A 237 123.81 54.45 45.11
C PRO A 237 124.45 53.12 45.56
N SER A 238 123.60 52.17 45.96
CA SER A 238 123.93 50.77 46.17
C SER A 238 123.97 50.06 44.81
N ALA A 239 124.72 48.96 44.69
CA ALA A 239 124.67 48.11 43.51
C ALA A 239 123.25 47.57 43.22
N ASP A 240 122.38 47.53 44.24
CA ASP A 240 120.97 47.16 44.10
C ASP A 240 120.13 48.24 43.38
N ASP A 241 120.55 49.51 43.41
CA ASP A 241 119.83 50.61 42.72
C ASP A 241 119.96 50.51 41.19
N ALA A 242 120.95 49.77 40.68
CA ALA A 242 121.08 49.49 39.25
C ALA A 242 120.09 48.40 38.79
N GLU A 243 119.87 47.35 39.59
CA GLU A 243 118.85 46.33 39.34
C GLU A 243 117.44 46.93 39.47
N ASP A 244 117.21 47.79 40.46
CA ASP A 244 115.92 48.48 40.61
C ASP A 244 115.65 49.51 39.49
N ALA A 245 116.69 50.16 38.95
CA ALA A 245 116.57 51.04 37.79
C ALA A 245 116.29 50.26 36.49
N GLU A 246 116.91 49.09 36.32
CA GLU A 246 116.64 48.18 35.20
C GLU A 246 115.22 47.58 35.30
N ALA A 247 114.78 47.21 36.50
CA ALA A 247 113.40 46.77 36.78
C ALA A 247 112.38 47.88 36.52
N LEU A 248 112.68 49.13 36.88
CA LEU A 248 111.81 50.27 36.59
C LEU A 248 111.76 50.57 35.08
N ALA A 249 112.87 50.42 34.37
CA ALA A 249 112.91 50.59 32.91
C ALA A 249 112.12 49.47 32.19
N ALA A 250 112.23 48.22 32.64
CA ALA A 250 111.44 47.09 32.14
C ALA A 250 109.94 47.30 32.41
N ALA A 251 109.57 47.71 33.63
CA ALA A 251 108.18 48.00 33.98
C ALA A 251 107.62 49.22 33.21
N GLN A 252 108.45 50.21 32.88
CA GLN A 252 108.07 51.31 31.99
C GLN A 252 107.84 50.84 30.55
N ALA A 253 108.70 49.96 30.04
CA ALA A 253 108.53 49.37 28.71
C ALA A 253 107.23 48.54 28.62
N GLU A 254 106.96 47.69 29.62
CA GLU A 254 105.70 46.92 29.70
C GLU A 254 104.48 47.84 29.84
N ALA A 255 104.58 48.94 30.59
CA ALA A 255 103.51 49.92 30.69
C ALA A 255 103.27 50.72 29.39
N GLU A 256 104.32 50.96 28.59
CA GLU A 256 104.21 51.58 27.27
C GLU A 256 103.62 50.61 26.23
N GLU A 257 104.01 49.34 26.27
CA GLU A 257 103.41 48.27 25.46
C GLU A 257 101.94 48.09 25.81
N ALA A 258 101.58 47.98 27.09
CA ALA A 258 100.19 47.92 27.54
C ALA A 258 99.38 49.18 27.17
N ARG A 259 100.01 50.36 27.08
CA ARG A 259 99.36 51.59 26.58
C ARG A 259 99.16 51.55 25.07
N ALA A 260 100.11 51.01 24.32
CA ALA A 260 99.98 50.79 22.88
C ALA A 260 98.86 49.78 22.58
N ASP A 261 98.78 48.69 23.34
CA ASP A 261 97.72 47.70 23.24
C ASP A 261 96.36 48.28 23.62
N ALA A 262 96.28 49.08 24.69
CA ALA A 262 95.06 49.77 25.08
C ALA A 262 94.65 50.87 24.08
N ALA A 263 95.58 51.45 23.32
CA ALA A 263 95.29 52.37 22.23
C ALA A 263 94.76 51.61 21.01
N THR A 264 95.36 50.47 20.67
CA THR A 264 94.91 49.56 19.60
C THR A 264 93.50 49.02 19.91
N ALA A 265 93.25 48.55 21.13
CA ALA A 265 91.93 48.09 21.56
C ALA A 265 90.88 49.20 21.52
N ARG A 266 91.23 50.45 21.87
CA ARG A 266 90.34 51.61 21.71
C ARG A 266 90.07 51.93 20.24
N GLY A 267 91.07 51.81 19.36
CA GLY A 267 90.91 51.94 17.91
C GLY A 267 89.96 50.88 17.34
N LEU A 268 90.12 49.62 17.74
CA LEU A 268 89.22 48.53 17.35
C LEU A 268 87.79 48.72 17.88
N LEU A 269 87.62 49.19 19.12
CA LEU A 269 86.30 49.51 19.67
C LEU A 269 85.63 50.69 18.95
N ALA A 270 86.41 51.71 18.54
CA ALA A 270 85.88 52.83 17.75
C ALA A 270 85.45 52.36 16.36
N ALA A 271 86.26 51.52 15.70
CA ALA A 271 85.92 50.91 14.41
C ALA A 271 84.68 50.00 14.50
N ALA A 272 84.57 49.18 15.56
CA ALA A 272 83.41 48.33 15.78
C ALA A 272 82.13 49.13 16.05
N ARG A 273 82.23 50.27 16.75
CA ARG A 273 81.09 51.19 16.93
C ARG A 273 80.67 51.83 15.62
N GLN A 274 81.63 52.30 14.82
CA GLN A 274 81.34 52.85 13.50
C GLN A 274 80.63 51.81 12.62
N ALA A 275 81.16 50.59 12.55
CA ALA A 275 80.55 49.51 11.77
C ALA A 275 79.13 49.15 12.27
N ALA A 276 78.87 49.21 13.58
CA ALA A 276 77.55 48.98 14.14
C ALA A 276 76.56 50.11 13.83
N ASP A 277 77.03 51.36 13.74
CA ASP A 277 76.21 52.50 13.34
C ASP A 277 75.93 52.46 11.82
N ASP A 278 76.93 52.13 11.00
CA ASP A 278 76.77 51.92 9.55
C ASP A 278 75.73 50.80 9.28
N ALA A 279 75.81 49.67 10.00
CA ALA A 279 74.85 48.57 9.88
C ALA A 279 73.42 48.96 10.32
N ARG A 280 73.28 49.88 11.29
CA ARG A 280 71.96 50.41 11.69
C ARG A 280 71.37 51.31 10.61
N GLU A 281 72.20 52.12 9.96
CA GLU A 281 71.77 52.96 8.84
C GLU A 281 71.33 52.09 7.65
N GLU A 282 72.09 51.05 7.30
CA GLU A 282 71.71 50.10 6.24
C GLU A 282 70.39 49.36 6.59
N ALA A 283 70.24 48.89 7.82
CA ALA A 283 69.01 48.24 8.26
C ALA A 283 67.80 49.19 8.26
N ALA A 284 68.01 50.47 8.59
CA ALA A 284 66.97 51.50 8.50
C ALA A 284 66.59 51.78 7.03
N ALA A 285 67.56 51.84 6.13
CA ALA A 285 67.33 51.99 4.69
C ALA A 285 66.57 50.80 4.11
N ALA A 286 66.96 49.56 4.45
CA ALA A 286 66.27 48.35 3.98
C ALA A 286 64.82 48.26 4.48
N ARG A 287 64.54 48.73 5.71
CA ARG A 287 63.17 48.83 6.23
C ARG A 287 62.35 49.86 5.48
N ALA A 288 62.93 51.03 5.19
CA ALA A 288 62.27 52.05 4.38
C ALA A 288 61.95 51.54 2.95
N GLU A 289 62.86 50.77 2.34
CA GLU A 289 62.65 50.12 1.03
C GLU A 289 61.49 49.10 1.08
N LEU A 290 61.45 48.26 2.11
CA LEU A 290 60.38 47.26 2.31
C LEU A 290 59.02 47.92 2.55
N GLU A 291 59.00 49.00 3.33
CA GLU A 291 57.79 49.79 3.58
C GLU A 291 57.33 50.48 2.29
N ARG A 292 58.27 50.99 1.48
CA ARG A 292 57.99 51.50 0.14
C ARG A 292 57.40 50.43 -0.79
N VAL A 293 57.98 49.23 -0.84
CA VAL A 293 57.44 48.10 -1.65
C VAL A 293 56.08 47.65 -1.15
N ARG A 294 55.79 47.80 0.15
CA ARG A 294 54.49 47.48 0.74
C ARG A 294 53.43 48.54 0.45
N GLU A 295 53.80 49.82 0.49
CA GLU A 295 52.93 50.95 0.10
C GLU A 295 52.74 51.01 -1.42
N GLU A 296 53.75 50.65 -2.20
CA GLU A 296 53.70 50.41 -3.65
C GLU A 296 53.13 49.03 -4.01
N GLY A 297 52.73 48.25 -2.99
CA GLY A 297 51.96 47.01 -3.15
C GLY A 297 50.75 47.28 -4.04
N PRO A 298 50.36 46.34 -4.91
CA PRO A 298 49.75 46.57 -6.21
C PRO A 298 48.46 47.40 -6.13
N ALA A 299 48.63 48.72 -6.09
CA ALA A 299 47.57 49.67 -6.29
C ALA A 299 47.25 49.64 -7.79
N ALA A 300 46.10 49.05 -8.10
CA ALA A 300 45.48 49.03 -9.41
C ALA A 300 46.24 48.24 -10.49
N THR A 301 46.17 46.91 -10.45
CA THR A 301 45.55 46.30 -11.63
C THR A 301 44.12 46.80 -11.64
N PRO A 302 43.68 47.58 -12.65
CA PRO A 302 42.28 47.93 -12.76
C PRO A 302 41.51 46.62 -12.70
N ALA A 303 40.38 46.61 -12.01
CA ALA A 303 39.39 45.57 -12.17
C ALA A 303 38.97 45.58 -13.65
N MET A 304 39.77 44.94 -14.51
CA MET A 304 39.30 44.35 -15.73
C MET A 304 38.28 43.36 -15.25
N SER A 305 37.03 43.79 -15.29
CA SER A 305 35.90 42.94 -14.93
C SER A 305 36.11 41.61 -15.63
N ALA A 306 35.83 40.50 -14.94
CA ALA A 306 35.92 39.19 -15.55
C ALA A 306 35.17 39.12 -16.91
N GLY A 307 34.21 40.04 -17.14
CA GLY A 307 33.58 40.25 -18.44
C GLY A 307 34.48 40.80 -19.55
N ALA A 308 35.44 41.70 -19.27
CA ALA A 308 36.35 42.24 -20.28
C ALA A 308 37.45 41.24 -20.69
N THR A 309 37.95 40.44 -19.75
CA THR A 309 38.87 39.33 -20.06
C THR A 309 38.16 38.20 -20.79
N LEU A 310 36.91 37.86 -20.43
CA LEU A 310 36.12 36.89 -21.19
C LEU A 310 35.73 37.41 -22.59
N ALA A 311 35.45 38.70 -22.74
CA ALA A 311 35.18 39.31 -24.05
C ALA A 311 36.43 39.32 -24.94
N SER A 312 37.60 39.65 -24.39
CA SER A 312 38.87 39.61 -25.12
C SER A 312 39.29 38.17 -25.49
N LEU A 313 39.01 37.20 -24.61
CA LEU A 313 39.23 35.78 -24.87
C LEU A 313 38.26 35.25 -25.96
N ARG A 314 37.00 35.70 -25.93
CA ARG A 314 36.00 35.39 -26.95
C ARG A 314 36.37 35.98 -28.30
N GLU A 315 36.85 37.23 -28.33
CA GLU A 315 37.33 37.88 -29.55
C GLU A 315 38.59 37.20 -30.11
N THR A 316 39.50 36.72 -29.26
CA THR A 316 40.68 35.95 -29.72
C THR A 316 40.31 34.56 -30.23
N LEU A 317 39.33 33.89 -29.61
CA LEU A 317 38.79 32.62 -30.12
C LEU A 317 38.03 32.79 -31.45
N ASP A 318 37.25 33.86 -31.59
CA ASP A 318 36.55 34.16 -32.85
C ASP A 318 37.56 34.53 -33.97
N ARG A 319 38.67 35.21 -33.63
CA ARG A 319 39.75 35.54 -34.59
C ARG A 319 40.55 34.30 -35.02
N LEU A 320 40.71 33.33 -34.12
CA LEU A 320 41.28 32.00 -34.41
C LEU A 320 40.34 31.15 -35.27
N ALA A 321 39.02 31.26 -35.07
CA ALA A 321 38.01 30.57 -35.88
C ALA A 321 37.86 31.16 -37.30
N ALA A 322 38.10 32.47 -37.47
CA ALA A 322 38.01 33.15 -38.76
C ALA A 322 39.21 32.91 -39.70
N THR A 323 40.30 32.33 -39.20
CA THR A 323 41.50 32.02 -39.99
C THR A 323 41.74 30.52 -39.94
N PRO A 324 41.03 29.70 -40.74
CA PRO A 324 41.31 28.27 -40.81
C PRO A 324 42.73 28.07 -41.35
N PRO A 325 43.59 27.29 -40.66
CA PRO A 325 44.89 26.93 -41.20
C PRO A 325 44.66 25.95 -42.35
N ASP A 326 44.79 26.43 -43.58
CA ASP A 326 44.52 25.66 -44.80
C ASP A 326 45.50 24.49 -45.03
N ASP A 327 46.52 24.30 -44.16
CA ASP A 327 47.57 23.28 -44.35
C ASP A 327 47.81 22.37 -43.11
N ALA A 328 46.86 22.25 -42.18
CA ALA A 328 47.00 21.37 -41.02
C ALA A 328 46.29 20.00 -41.21
N GLU A 329 46.76 19.18 -42.15
CA GLU A 329 46.38 17.76 -42.23
C GLU A 329 47.09 16.97 -41.11
N GLY A 330 46.41 16.82 -39.98
CA GLY A 330 46.84 15.94 -38.90
C GLY A 330 45.82 15.82 -37.77
N PRO A 331 45.87 14.73 -36.98
CA PRO A 331 44.88 14.37 -35.95
C PRO A 331 44.68 15.43 -34.84
N ILE A 332 45.57 16.42 -34.76
CA ILE A 332 45.51 17.53 -33.80
C ILE A 332 44.42 18.56 -34.18
N ALA A 333 44.05 18.67 -35.47
CA ALA A 333 43.00 19.61 -35.91
C ALA A 333 41.59 19.19 -35.45
N PHE A 334 41.33 17.87 -35.38
CA PHE A 334 40.07 17.32 -34.91
C PHE A 334 39.89 17.51 -33.39
N ASP A 335 40.98 17.41 -32.61
CA ASP A 335 40.94 17.62 -31.16
C ASP A 335 40.74 19.09 -30.78
N LEU A 336 41.30 20.03 -31.56
CA LEU A 336 41.08 21.46 -31.35
C LEU A 336 39.65 21.89 -31.66
N ALA A 337 39.03 21.35 -32.71
CA ALA A 337 37.61 21.60 -33.00
C ALA A 337 36.69 21.01 -31.92
N ALA A 338 36.97 19.78 -31.46
CA ALA A 338 36.20 19.15 -30.38
C ALA A 338 36.40 19.83 -29.02
N ALA A 339 37.57 20.42 -28.75
CA ALA A 339 37.82 21.23 -27.56
C ALA A 339 37.09 22.58 -27.63
N ALA A 340 37.06 23.22 -28.79
CA ALA A 340 36.32 24.47 -29.00
C ALA A 340 34.81 24.30 -28.80
N ASP A 341 34.22 23.19 -29.25
CA ASP A 341 32.79 22.91 -29.04
C ASP A 341 32.43 22.55 -27.60
N ARG A 342 33.34 21.90 -26.86
CA ARG A 342 33.17 21.68 -25.41
C ARG A 342 33.21 22.99 -24.61
N LEU A 343 34.12 23.90 -24.98
CA LEU A 343 34.18 25.24 -24.38
C LEU A 343 32.94 26.09 -24.71
N ARG A 344 32.39 25.94 -25.92
CA ARG A 344 31.12 26.61 -26.32
C ARG A 344 29.92 26.12 -25.52
N SER A 345 29.83 24.81 -25.28
CA SER A 345 28.75 24.22 -24.47
C SER A 345 28.85 24.66 -23.01
N ALA A 346 30.05 24.64 -22.42
CA ALA A 346 30.28 25.10 -21.06
C ALA A 346 29.99 26.59 -20.86
N ALA A 347 30.20 27.43 -21.88
CA ALA A 347 29.89 28.86 -21.82
C ALA A 347 28.39 29.16 -22.00
N HIS A 348 27.60 28.25 -22.56
CA HIS A 348 26.14 28.40 -22.73
C HIS A 348 25.38 28.11 -21.43
N ASP A 349 25.92 27.24 -20.58
CA ASP A 349 25.29 26.83 -19.32
C ASP A 349 25.49 27.84 -18.15
N ILE A 350 26.35 28.84 -18.31
CA ILE A 350 26.65 29.86 -17.29
C ILE A 350 25.85 31.16 -17.57
N ALA A 351 24.57 31.02 -17.92
CA ALA A 351 23.64 32.14 -17.92
C ALA A 351 23.06 32.33 -16.50
N PRO A 352 23.08 33.55 -15.92
CA PRO A 352 22.66 33.75 -14.54
C PRO A 352 21.14 33.61 -14.39
N ALA A 353 20.70 32.68 -13.53
CA ALA A 353 19.32 32.58 -13.09
C ALA A 353 18.91 33.81 -12.24
N PRO A 354 17.67 34.31 -12.35
CA PRO A 354 17.24 35.48 -11.61
C PRO A 354 17.14 35.19 -10.10
N GLU A 355 17.65 36.14 -9.32
CA GLU A 355 17.67 36.19 -7.87
C GLU A 355 16.28 35.92 -7.26
N ARG A 356 16.17 34.90 -6.41
CA ARG A 356 14.99 34.62 -5.61
C ARG A 356 15.33 34.84 -4.13
N GLU A 357 14.75 35.90 -3.58
CA GLU A 357 14.86 36.30 -2.17
C GLU A 357 14.45 35.17 -1.22
N ALA A 358 15.29 34.90 -0.23
CA ALA A 358 15.03 33.98 0.86
C ALA A 358 14.44 34.74 2.07
N PRO A 359 13.40 34.21 2.76
CA PRO A 359 13.06 34.69 4.08
C PRO A 359 13.85 33.93 5.15
N ALA A 360 14.36 34.71 6.10
CA ALA A 360 15.01 34.26 7.31
C ALA A 360 14.03 33.48 8.21
N ALA A 361 14.46 32.32 8.71
CA ALA A 361 13.80 31.60 9.79
C ALA A 361 14.84 31.26 10.87
N GLU A 362 14.50 31.69 12.08
CA GLU A 362 15.29 31.64 13.30
C GLU A 362 15.66 30.20 13.71
N ARG A 363 16.92 30.05 14.13
CA ARG A 363 17.47 28.86 14.77
C ARG A 363 17.00 28.79 16.23
N GLU A 364 16.18 27.81 16.57
CA GLU A 364 16.09 27.28 17.94
C GLU A 364 16.83 25.93 18.01
N ALA A 365 17.80 25.85 18.92
CA ALA A 365 18.57 24.65 19.22
C ALA A 365 17.80 23.73 20.19
N PRO A 366 17.95 22.40 20.10
CA PRO A 366 17.60 21.52 21.21
C PRO A 366 18.84 21.00 21.93
N SER A 367 18.86 21.24 23.24
CA SER A 367 19.75 20.64 24.22
C SER A 367 19.56 19.12 24.27
N LEU A 368 20.65 18.39 24.01
CA LEU A 368 20.81 16.98 24.37
C LEU A 368 21.54 16.91 25.72
N GLU A 369 20.96 16.19 26.68
CA GLU A 369 21.65 15.32 27.65
C GLU A 369 20.70 14.95 28.81
N ARG A 370 20.17 13.71 28.78
CA ARG A 370 20.11 12.85 29.97
C ARG A 370 19.64 11.45 29.60
N GLU A 371 20.61 10.57 29.52
CA GLU A 371 20.45 9.13 29.40
C GLU A 371 20.73 8.44 30.76
N ALA A 372 20.22 7.22 30.87
CA ALA A 372 20.54 6.16 31.83
C ALA A 372 19.99 6.26 33.27
N LEU A 373 18.98 5.42 33.56
CA LEU A 373 19.12 4.21 34.39
C LEU A 373 17.72 3.61 34.68
N ALA A 374 17.46 2.42 34.12
CA ALA A 374 16.35 1.56 34.54
C ALA A 374 16.91 0.15 34.77
N PRO A 375 16.64 -0.49 35.92
CA PRO A 375 17.16 -1.81 36.22
C PRO A 375 16.32 -2.92 35.56
N GLU A 376 17.05 -3.92 35.07
CA GLU A 376 16.55 -5.24 34.67
C GLU A 376 15.71 -5.84 35.79
N ARG A 377 14.50 -6.32 35.45
CA ARG A 377 13.69 -7.12 36.36
C ARG A 377 13.30 -8.41 35.65
N GLU A 378 13.93 -9.47 36.14
CA GLU A 378 13.82 -10.85 35.73
C GLU A 378 12.36 -11.34 35.63
N ALA A 379 12.08 -12.03 34.54
CA ALA A 379 10.83 -12.72 34.29
C ALA A 379 10.81 -14.05 35.06
N ARG A 380 9.76 -14.23 35.89
CA ARG A 380 9.40 -15.55 36.45
C ARG A 380 8.55 -16.32 35.43
N PRO A 381 8.87 -17.59 35.13
CA PRO A 381 7.99 -18.45 34.36
C PRO A 381 6.88 -19.00 35.26
N LEU A 382 5.61 -18.74 34.90
CA LEU A 382 4.48 -19.48 35.44
C LEU A 382 4.13 -20.59 34.46
N GLY A 383 4.59 -21.81 34.78
CA GLY A 383 4.05 -23.03 34.21
C GLY A 383 2.60 -23.18 34.62
N ARG A 384 1.71 -23.34 33.64
CA ARG A 384 0.33 -23.76 33.86
C ARG A 384 0.08 -24.99 33.00
N GLU A 385 0.06 -26.12 33.71
CA GLU A 385 -0.19 -27.46 33.20
C GLU A 385 -1.55 -27.56 32.50
N ALA A 386 -1.54 -28.26 31.37
CA ALA A 386 -2.71 -28.69 30.64
C ALA A 386 -3.48 -29.73 31.46
N ARG A 387 -4.80 -29.57 31.53
CA ARG A 387 -5.72 -30.64 31.91
C ARG A 387 -6.41 -31.15 30.65
N PRO A 388 -6.39 -32.47 30.38
CA PRO A 388 -7.22 -33.06 29.34
C PRO A 388 -8.66 -33.19 29.88
N LEU A 389 -9.63 -32.66 29.14
CA LEU A 389 -11.04 -32.97 29.35
C LEU A 389 -11.41 -34.09 28.38
N GLU A 390 -11.32 -35.31 28.87
CA GLU A 390 -12.12 -36.43 28.37
C GLU A 390 -13.59 -36.08 28.58
N ARG A 391 -14.36 -35.97 27.50
CA ARG A 391 -15.81 -35.87 27.57
C ARG A 391 -16.43 -37.01 26.77
N GLU A 392 -17.13 -37.82 27.53
CA GLU A 392 -17.82 -39.05 27.18
C GLU A 392 -18.78 -38.89 26.00
N ALA A 393 -18.74 -39.89 25.12
CA ALA A 393 -19.76 -40.16 24.13
C ALA A 393 -20.99 -40.78 24.79
N PRO A 394 -22.22 -40.29 24.55
CA PRO A 394 -23.41 -41.07 24.76
C PRO A 394 -23.78 -41.83 23.48
N ALA A 395 -24.12 -43.09 23.71
CA ALA A 395 -24.53 -44.08 22.76
C ALA A 395 -25.87 -43.75 22.06
N LEU A 396 -25.92 -44.16 20.78
CA LEU A 396 -27.04 -44.81 20.09
C LEU A 396 -28.45 -44.59 20.66
N GLY A 397 -29.20 -43.69 20.01
CA GLY A 397 -30.66 -43.71 20.00
C GLY A 397 -31.16 -44.04 18.60
N GLU A 398 -31.60 -45.27 18.40
CA GLU A 398 -32.40 -45.71 17.25
C GLU A 398 -33.65 -44.84 17.13
N PHE A 399 -33.79 -44.08 16.03
CA PHE A 399 -35.07 -43.49 15.65
C PHE A 399 -35.34 -43.60 14.14
N SER A 400 -36.35 -44.42 13.86
CA SER A 400 -37.34 -44.33 12.78
C SER A 400 -36.87 -44.18 11.34
N ARG A 401 -36.86 -45.32 10.65
CA ARG A 401 -37.34 -45.43 9.27
C ARG A 401 -38.77 -44.89 9.21
N GLY A 402 -39.00 -43.79 8.48
CA GLY A 402 -40.34 -43.26 8.28
C GLY A 402 -40.40 -42.22 7.17
N SER A 403 -41.03 -42.63 6.05
CA SER A 403 -41.68 -41.78 5.06
C SER A 403 -40.80 -40.97 4.11
N VAL A 404 -40.51 -41.58 2.95
CA VAL A 404 -40.22 -40.87 1.69
C VAL A 404 -41.45 -40.03 1.32
N PRO A 405 -41.39 -38.70 1.22
CA PRO A 405 -42.49 -37.92 0.68
C PRO A 405 -42.60 -38.19 -0.84
N PRO A 406 -43.82 -38.30 -1.39
CA PRO A 406 -44.00 -38.48 -2.83
C PRO A 406 -43.50 -37.24 -3.59
N PRO A 407 -43.05 -37.39 -4.85
CA PRO A 407 -42.60 -36.26 -5.65
C PRO A 407 -43.75 -35.29 -5.84
N ALA A 408 -43.59 -34.07 -5.30
CA ALA A 408 -44.52 -32.98 -5.53
C ALA A 408 -44.53 -32.68 -7.03
N ALA A 409 -45.68 -32.96 -7.66
CA ALA A 409 -45.97 -32.52 -9.01
C ALA A 409 -45.83 -30.99 -9.05
N SER A 410 -44.90 -30.51 -9.84
CA SER A 410 -44.65 -29.09 -10.09
C SER A 410 -45.87 -28.49 -10.80
N TRP A 411 -46.78 -27.92 -10.01
CA TRP A 411 -47.79 -27.00 -10.51
C TRP A 411 -47.08 -25.70 -10.87
N PHE A 412 -46.78 -25.52 -12.16
CA PHE A 412 -46.43 -24.24 -12.75
C PHE A 412 -47.62 -23.28 -12.61
N GLY A 413 -47.75 -22.70 -11.42
CA GLY A 413 -48.52 -21.48 -11.19
C GLY A 413 -47.72 -20.26 -11.65
N PRO A 414 -48.39 -19.18 -12.08
CA PRO A 414 -47.71 -17.96 -12.51
C PRO A 414 -46.78 -17.46 -11.41
N ALA A 415 -45.61 -16.95 -11.81
CA ALA A 415 -44.58 -16.39 -10.93
C ALA A 415 -45.24 -15.57 -9.82
N ARG A 416 -45.26 -16.13 -8.60
CA ARG A 416 -45.78 -15.43 -7.43
C ARG A 416 -44.94 -14.18 -7.29
N GLY A 417 -45.56 -13.00 -7.47
CA GLY A 417 -44.88 -11.74 -7.22
C GLY A 417 -44.22 -11.81 -5.86
N THR A 418 -42.89 -11.84 -5.86
CA THR A 418 -42.07 -11.93 -4.65
C THR A 418 -42.40 -10.71 -3.83
N ARG A 419 -43.04 -10.90 -2.67
CA ARG A 419 -43.32 -9.80 -1.76
C ARG A 419 -42.00 -9.35 -1.16
N THR A 420 -41.55 -8.18 -1.56
CA THR A 420 -40.44 -7.48 -0.92
C THR A 420 -40.88 -7.10 0.50
N THR A 421 -40.21 -7.67 1.49
CA THR A 421 -40.50 -7.43 2.91
C THR A 421 -39.39 -6.56 3.49
N PRO A 422 -39.69 -5.41 4.13
CA PRO A 422 -38.66 -4.60 4.76
C PRO A 422 -38.00 -5.38 5.90
N LEU A 423 -36.66 -5.38 5.94
CA LEU A 423 -35.92 -6.03 7.01
C LEU A 423 -36.06 -5.18 8.27
N LEU A 424 -36.66 -5.75 9.32
CA LEU A 424 -36.84 -5.07 10.61
C LEU A 424 -35.50 -4.91 11.34
N ALA A 425 -35.38 -3.84 12.14
CA ALA A 425 -34.26 -3.67 13.06
C ALA A 425 -34.03 -4.93 13.92
N ARG A 426 -32.75 -5.30 14.07
CA ARG A 426 -32.32 -6.49 14.81
C ARG A 426 -31.69 -6.09 16.13
N ASP A 427 -31.92 -6.87 17.19
CA ASP A 427 -31.24 -6.68 18.46
C ASP A 427 -29.75 -7.04 18.31
N VAL A 428 -28.89 -6.02 18.36
CA VAL A 428 -27.44 -6.20 18.25
C VAL A 428 -26.90 -6.76 19.56
N ALA A 429 -26.08 -7.82 19.47
CA ALA A 429 -25.37 -8.35 20.62
C ALA A 429 -24.51 -7.25 21.28
N ALA A 430 -24.65 -7.08 22.60
CA ALA A 430 -24.09 -5.93 23.33
C ALA A 430 -22.55 -5.88 23.37
N ALA A 431 -21.85 -6.96 23.02
CA ALA A 431 -20.39 -7.03 23.01
C ALA A 431 -19.89 -7.75 21.76
N GLU A 432 -19.21 -7.01 20.88
CA GLU A 432 -18.46 -7.59 19.77
C GLU A 432 -17.05 -7.96 20.24
N GLY A 433 -16.65 -9.20 20.00
CA GLY A 433 -15.28 -9.68 20.15
C GLY A 433 -14.35 -9.12 19.06
N PRO A 434 -13.03 -9.42 19.13
CA PRO A 434 -12.04 -8.95 18.17
C PRO A 434 -12.06 -9.72 16.83
N TRP A 435 -13.22 -10.21 16.38
CA TRP A 435 -13.36 -11.11 15.22
C TRP A 435 -12.72 -10.50 13.95
N LEU A 436 -12.93 -9.20 13.71
CA LEU A 436 -12.40 -8.51 12.52
C LEU A 436 -10.86 -8.51 12.50
N ARG A 437 -10.23 -8.36 13.67
CA ARG A 437 -8.77 -8.45 13.82
C ARG A 437 -8.30 -9.86 13.47
N ASP A 438 -8.97 -10.86 14.01
CA ASP A 438 -8.53 -12.26 13.88
C ASP A 438 -8.69 -12.75 12.42
N VAL A 439 -9.76 -12.33 11.73
CA VAL A 439 -9.99 -12.61 10.31
C VAL A 439 -8.96 -11.91 9.43
N LEU A 440 -8.65 -10.63 9.70
CA LEU A 440 -7.64 -9.92 8.93
C LEU A 440 -6.22 -10.44 9.19
N LEU A 441 -5.93 -10.96 10.38
CA LEU A 441 -4.68 -11.65 10.66
C LEU A 441 -4.55 -12.95 9.86
N ALA A 442 -5.63 -13.73 9.78
CA ALA A 442 -5.68 -14.91 8.93
C ALA A 442 -5.50 -14.53 7.44
N LEU A 443 -6.20 -13.49 6.99
CA LEU A 443 -6.07 -12.98 5.63
C LEU A 443 -4.65 -12.49 5.34
N ALA A 444 -4.00 -11.80 6.28
CA ALA A 444 -2.63 -11.34 6.08
C ALA A 444 -1.63 -12.49 5.87
N GLY A 445 -1.93 -13.69 6.41
CA GLY A 445 -1.14 -14.90 6.16
C GLY A 445 -1.40 -15.56 4.80
N GLU A 446 -2.57 -15.35 4.20
CA GLU A 446 -2.96 -15.90 2.90
C GLU A 446 -2.67 -14.93 1.75
N ASP A 447 -3.06 -13.67 1.91
CA ASP A 447 -2.95 -12.56 0.96
C ASP A 447 -2.70 -11.25 1.71
N ALA A 448 -1.41 -10.93 1.91
CA ALA A 448 -0.99 -9.71 2.59
C ALA A 448 -1.46 -8.42 1.88
N ALA A 449 -1.57 -8.44 0.54
CA ALA A 449 -1.97 -7.25 -0.21
C ALA A 449 -3.46 -6.94 -0.01
N ALA A 450 -4.32 -7.96 0.01
CA ALA A 450 -5.74 -7.79 0.33
C ALA A 450 -5.93 -7.32 1.78
N ALA A 451 -5.22 -7.92 2.73
CA ALA A 451 -5.28 -7.48 4.13
C ALA A 451 -4.79 -6.04 4.32
N GLU A 452 -3.73 -5.61 3.61
CA GLU A 452 -3.27 -4.21 3.63
C GLU A 452 -4.36 -3.26 3.10
N ARG A 453 -4.92 -3.54 1.91
CA ARG A 453 -5.99 -2.69 1.33
C ARG A 453 -7.17 -2.54 2.28
N LEU A 454 -7.65 -3.65 2.83
CA LEU A 454 -8.75 -3.65 3.81
C LEU A 454 -8.39 -2.89 5.08
N MET A 455 -7.17 -3.08 5.61
CA MET A 455 -6.71 -2.32 6.78
C MET A 455 -6.79 -0.82 6.52
N LEU A 456 -6.31 -0.33 5.37
CA LEU A 456 -6.31 1.09 5.03
C LEU A 456 -7.73 1.66 4.95
N VAL A 457 -8.65 0.91 4.35
CA VAL A 457 -10.08 1.26 4.23
C VAL A 457 -10.77 1.36 5.60
N LEU A 458 -10.30 0.63 6.62
CA LEU A 458 -10.86 0.67 7.98
C LEU A 458 -10.33 1.84 8.83
N LEU A 459 -9.18 2.43 8.48
CA LEU A 459 -8.56 3.51 9.26
C LEU A 459 -9.45 4.77 9.39
N PRO A 460 -10.19 5.23 8.36
CA PRO A 460 -11.15 6.33 8.47
C PRO A 460 -12.16 6.19 9.61
N ALA A 461 -12.50 4.95 10.03
CA ALA A 461 -13.38 4.71 11.16
C ALA A 461 -12.84 5.29 12.49
N GLN A 462 -11.56 5.65 12.55
CA GLN A 462 -10.94 6.32 13.69
C GLN A 462 -11.33 7.81 13.83
N ALA A 463 -11.92 8.43 12.80
CA ALA A 463 -12.29 9.85 12.79
C ALA A 463 -13.18 10.23 14.00
N ARG A 464 -14.14 9.38 14.34
CA ARG A 464 -15.06 9.61 15.48
C ARG A 464 -14.36 9.59 16.85
N LEU A 465 -13.12 9.07 16.92
CA LEU A 465 -12.35 8.99 18.15
C LEU A 465 -11.55 10.27 18.43
N VAL A 466 -11.29 11.07 17.40
CA VAL A 466 -10.46 12.27 17.51
C VAL A 466 -11.32 13.51 17.77
N ARG A 467 -10.88 14.34 18.73
CA ARG A 467 -11.54 15.64 19.02
C ARG A 467 -10.88 16.82 18.30
N ARG A 468 -9.63 16.65 17.89
CA ARG A 468 -8.81 17.60 17.14
C ARG A 468 -8.27 16.85 15.92
N PRO A 469 -7.99 17.53 14.80
CA PRO A 469 -7.35 16.89 13.66
C PRO A 469 -6.07 16.16 14.08
N VAL A 470 -5.89 14.94 13.58
CA VAL A 470 -4.69 14.13 13.81
C VAL A 470 -4.19 13.62 12.47
N THR A 471 -2.92 13.85 12.19
CA THR A 471 -2.23 13.31 11.01
C THR A 471 -1.06 12.46 11.48
N TYR A 472 -0.92 11.26 10.91
CA TYR A 472 0.22 10.39 11.17
C TYR A 472 0.56 9.55 9.94
N ASP A 473 1.84 9.19 9.82
CA ASP A 473 2.30 8.28 8.79
C ASP A 473 2.23 6.84 9.33
N LEU A 474 1.67 5.93 8.54
CA LEU A 474 1.60 4.48 8.77
C LEU A 474 2.52 3.81 7.76
N ALA A 475 3.66 3.30 8.23
CA ALA A 475 4.64 2.60 7.41
C ALA A 475 4.54 1.09 7.66
N ILE A 476 4.11 0.35 6.63
CA ILE A 476 3.99 -1.11 6.71
C ILE A 476 5.32 -1.72 6.27
N ALA A 477 5.90 -2.61 7.07
CA ALA A 477 7.16 -3.25 6.72
C ALA A 477 7.02 -4.06 5.42
N GLY A 478 7.88 -3.76 4.43
CA GLY A 478 7.80 -4.34 3.09
C GLY A 478 6.68 -3.77 2.20
N GLY A 479 5.87 -2.84 2.71
CA GLY A 479 4.77 -2.19 1.99
C GLY A 479 4.99 -0.70 1.77
N ALA A 480 3.92 0.01 1.41
CA ALA A 480 3.96 1.45 1.22
C ALA A 480 3.81 2.20 2.55
N THR A 481 4.21 3.48 2.54
CA THR A 481 3.93 4.40 3.66
C THR A 481 2.74 5.27 3.31
N HIS A 482 1.73 5.22 4.16
CA HIS A 482 0.45 5.91 3.98
C HIS A 482 0.30 7.01 5.03
N ARG A 483 -0.21 8.17 4.64
CA ARG A 483 -0.60 9.24 5.56
C ARG A 483 -2.07 9.12 5.91
N VAL A 484 -2.35 8.98 7.19
CA VAL A 484 -3.71 8.94 7.72
C VAL A 484 -4.02 10.31 8.32
N ALA A 485 -5.00 11.01 7.75
CA ALA A 485 -5.51 12.27 8.27
C ALA A 485 -6.94 12.08 8.79
N LEU A 486 -7.13 12.36 10.09
CA LEU A 486 -8.40 12.17 10.78
C LEU A 486 -8.92 13.52 11.26
N THR A 487 -10.13 13.87 10.85
CA THR A 487 -10.86 15.06 11.31
C THR A 487 -12.13 14.64 12.06
N ARG A 488 -12.97 15.61 12.46
CA ARG A 488 -14.30 15.29 13.00
C ARG A 488 -15.30 14.88 11.94
N GLU A 489 -15.06 15.31 10.69
CA GLU A 489 -15.97 15.11 9.56
C GLU A 489 -15.72 13.77 8.87
N GLY A 490 -14.49 13.26 8.95
CA GLY A 490 -14.12 11.98 8.35
C GLY A 490 -12.64 11.66 8.53
N GLY A 491 -12.19 10.62 7.85
CA GLY A 491 -10.78 10.27 7.76
C GLY A 491 -10.42 9.94 6.32
N GLU A 492 -9.21 10.28 5.94
CA GLU A 492 -8.64 9.98 4.63
C GLU A 492 -7.28 9.29 4.80
N VAL A 493 -6.95 8.45 3.81
CA VAL A 493 -5.67 7.75 3.74
C VAL A 493 -5.07 8.06 2.38
N LEU A 494 -3.90 8.69 2.38
CA LEU A 494 -3.20 9.17 1.19
C LEU A 494 -1.80 8.54 1.15
N ALA A 495 -1.12 8.61 0.01
CA ALA A 495 0.32 8.33 -0.02
C ALA A 495 1.06 9.36 0.85
N ALA A 496 2.06 8.94 1.61
CA ALA A 496 2.78 9.84 2.50
C ALA A 496 3.78 10.74 1.73
N GLU A 497 3.59 12.06 1.81
CA GLU A 497 4.52 13.06 1.27
C GLU A 497 5.19 13.84 2.41
N GLY A 498 6.48 13.61 2.64
CA GLY A 498 7.25 14.26 3.72
C GLY A 498 6.96 13.72 5.13
N PRO A 499 7.49 14.33 6.20
CA PRO A 499 7.33 13.84 7.58
C PRO A 499 6.02 14.31 8.24
N ALA A 500 5.27 13.39 8.87
CA ALA A 500 4.13 13.73 9.74
C ALA A 500 4.52 13.91 11.23
N PRO A 501 3.66 14.56 12.06
CA PRO A 501 3.89 14.74 13.50
C PRO A 501 4.00 13.43 14.32
N ALA A 502 3.49 12.32 13.78
CA ALA A 502 3.60 11.00 14.38
C ALA A 502 3.79 9.96 13.28
N ARG A 503 4.50 8.88 13.61
CA ARG A 503 4.74 7.75 12.71
C ARG A 503 4.51 6.44 13.45
N VAL A 504 3.82 5.51 12.80
CA VAL A 504 3.63 4.14 13.25
C VAL A 504 4.28 3.24 12.21
N TYR A 505 5.22 2.40 12.63
CA TYR A 505 5.93 1.47 11.76
C TYR A 505 5.81 0.04 12.30
N GLY A 506 5.69 -0.95 11.43
CA GLY A 506 5.71 -2.36 11.82
C GLY A 506 5.19 -3.29 10.74
N ASP A 507 5.24 -4.59 10.99
CA ASP A 507 4.66 -5.60 10.10
C ASP A 507 3.12 -5.46 10.05
N LEU A 508 2.51 -5.85 8.93
CA LEU A 508 1.06 -5.76 8.74
C LEU A 508 0.27 -6.36 9.92
N ALA A 509 0.66 -7.55 10.37
CA ALA A 509 0.04 -8.23 11.52
C ALA A 509 0.11 -7.41 12.83
N ALA A 510 1.22 -6.70 13.06
CA ALA A 510 1.41 -5.85 14.25
C ALA A 510 0.58 -4.55 14.18
N LEU A 511 0.27 -4.08 12.97
CA LEU A 511 -0.48 -2.86 12.70
C LEU A 511 -1.99 -3.08 12.65
N LEU A 512 -2.47 -4.28 12.30
CA LEU A 512 -3.91 -4.59 12.21
C LEU A 512 -4.75 -4.18 13.44
N PRO A 513 -4.31 -4.35 14.70
CA PRO A 513 -5.09 -3.92 15.87
C PRO A 513 -5.30 -2.40 15.93
N LEU A 514 -4.50 -1.59 15.23
CA LEU A 514 -4.72 -0.15 15.12
C LEU A 514 -5.98 0.14 14.30
N ALA A 515 -6.18 -0.59 13.19
CA ALA A 515 -7.33 -0.42 12.30
C ALA A 515 -8.59 -1.12 12.83
N THR A 516 -8.44 -2.36 13.32
CA THR A 516 -9.54 -3.27 13.72
C THR A 516 -9.91 -3.18 15.20
N GLY A 517 -9.10 -2.51 16.00
CA GLY A 517 -9.28 -2.47 17.45
C GLY A 517 -8.76 -3.74 18.14
N GLY A 518 -9.14 -3.92 19.41
CA GLY A 518 -8.62 -5.03 20.23
C GLY A 518 -7.12 -4.94 20.52
N ALA A 519 -6.52 -3.75 20.38
CA ALA A 519 -5.12 -3.51 20.68
C ALA A 519 -4.84 -3.64 22.19
N ALA A 520 -3.69 -4.23 22.54
CA ALA A 520 -3.21 -4.18 23.91
C ALA A 520 -2.77 -2.76 24.32
N ARG A 521 -2.28 -2.58 25.56
CA ARG A 521 -1.75 -1.27 26.02
C ARG A 521 -0.59 -0.75 25.13
N ARG A 522 0.07 -1.66 24.42
CA ARG A 522 1.10 -1.42 23.41
C ARG A 522 0.73 -2.25 22.17
N LEU A 523 1.15 -1.80 20.99
CA LEU A 523 1.10 -2.60 19.76
C LEU A 523 2.41 -3.40 19.71
N PRO A 524 2.42 -4.70 20.07
CA PRO A 524 3.65 -5.49 20.03
C PRO A 524 4.12 -5.62 18.58
N GLY A 525 5.41 -5.43 18.33
CA GLY A 525 5.99 -5.44 16.97
C GLY A 525 5.80 -4.15 16.18
N ALA A 526 5.15 -3.12 16.74
CA ALA A 526 5.02 -1.81 16.10
C ALA A 526 5.79 -0.73 16.87
N GLU A 527 6.58 0.04 16.14
CA GLU A 527 7.28 1.23 16.61
C GLU A 527 6.39 2.47 16.44
N ILE A 528 6.35 3.34 17.45
CA ILE A 528 5.47 4.51 17.46
C ILE A 528 6.27 5.76 17.84
N ALA A 529 6.66 6.55 16.84
CA ALA A 529 7.20 7.89 17.02
C ALA A 529 6.05 8.90 17.17
N GLY A 530 6.21 9.91 18.03
CA GLY A 530 5.14 10.89 18.27
C GLY A 530 3.94 10.34 19.07
N ARG A 531 4.13 9.29 19.88
CA ARG A 531 3.08 8.59 20.65
C ARG A 531 2.10 9.50 21.41
N ARG A 532 2.52 10.69 21.83
CA ARG A 532 1.65 11.68 22.50
C ARG A 532 0.46 12.08 21.62
N HIS A 533 0.67 12.23 20.31
CA HIS A 533 -0.38 12.56 19.33
C HIS A 533 -1.38 11.42 19.15
N LEU A 534 -0.92 10.17 19.21
CA LEU A 534 -1.74 8.96 18.99
C LEU A 534 -2.35 8.36 20.26
N ARG A 535 -2.00 8.87 21.45
CA ARG A 535 -2.40 8.28 22.75
C ARG A 535 -3.91 8.04 22.85
N ARG A 536 -4.73 8.95 22.30
CA ARG A 536 -6.20 8.86 22.37
C ARG A 536 -6.73 7.75 21.46
N ILE A 537 -6.24 7.69 20.22
CA ILE A 537 -6.59 6.65 19.24
C ILE A 537 -6.20 5.28 19.79
N LEU A 538 -4.94 5.12 20.25
CA LEU A 538 -4.44 3.88 20.84
C LEU A 538 -5.20 3.45 22.10
N LYS A 539 -5.75 4.39 22.88
CA LYS A 539 -6.58 4.06 24.05
C LYS A 539 -7.97 3.58 23.62
N ALA A 540 -8.56 4.20 22.61
CA ALA A 540 -9.87 3.86 22.11
C ALA A 540 -9.87 2.52 21.35
N ARG A 541 -8.84 2.27 20.53
CA ARG A 541 -8.64 1.02 19.77
C ARG A 541 -8.26 -0.20 20.61
N ARG A 542 -8.36 -0.10 21.95
CA ARG A 542 -8.41 -1.28 22.82
C ARG A 542 -9.73 -2.03 22.70
N ARG A 543 -10.79 -1.34 22.29
CA ARG A 543 -12.07 -1.94 21.94
C ARG A 543 -12.04 -2.35 20.47
N PRO A 544 -12.56 -3.53 20.11
CA PRO A 544 -12.77 -3.91 18.71
C PRO A 544 -13.62 -2.88 17.98
N VAL A 545 -13.34 -2.68 16.69
CA VAL A 545 -14.18 -1.88 15.80
C VAL A 545 -15.40 -2.72 15.43
N THR A 546 -16.57 -2.13 15.52
CA THR A 546 -17.83 -2.77 15.13
C THR A 546 -18.21 -2.39 13.70
N LEU A 547 -19.01 -3.23 13.04
CA LEU A 547 -19.57 -2.89 11.71
C LEU A 547 -20.44 -1.63 11.76
N GLY A 548 -21.14 -1.40 12.88
CA GLY A 548 -21.89 -0.17 13.12
C GLY A 548 -20.98 1.06 13.28
N GLU A 549 -19.79 0.92 13.89
CA GLU A 549 -18.79 1.99 13.93
C GLU A 549 -18.24 2.32 12.54
N LEU A 550 -18.02 1.32 11.69
CA LEU A 550 -17.60 1.52 10.29
C LEU A 550 -18.66 2.30 9.51
N ALA A 551 -19.91 1.83 9.55
CA ALA A 551 -21.03 2.48 8.86
C ALA A 551 -21.24 3.92 9.34
N ALA A 552 -21.21 4.14 10.67
CA ALA A 552 -21.41 5.46 11.24
C ALA A 552 -20.22 6.42 11.02
N ALA A 553 -19.06 5.91 10.62
CA ALA A 553 -17.93 6.72 10.18
C ALA A 553 -17.92 6.97 8.67
N GLY A 554 -18.89 6.43 7.92
CA GLY A 554 -18.89 6.47 6.46
C GLY A 554 -17.74 5.68 5.83
N ALA A 555 -17.10 4.79 6.60
CA ALA A 555 -16.10 3.89 6.06
C ALA A 555 -16.84 2.78 5.29
N ALA A 556 -16.95 2.96 3.98
CA ALA A 556 -17.59 2.02 3.08
C ALA A 556 -16.51 1.20 2.36
N PRO A 557 -16.06 0.07 2.93
CA PRO A 557 -15.29 -0.90 2.16
C PRO A 557 -16.07 -1.34 0.93
N ALA A 558 -15.35 -1.76 -0.11
CA ALA A 558 -16.00 -2.36 -1.26
C ALA A 558 -16.91 -3.51 -0.77
N PRO A 559 -18.15 -3.61 -1.26
CA PRO A 559 -19.11 -4.59 -0.76
C PRO A 559 -18.57 -6.03 -0.82
N GLU A 560 -17.90 -6.39 -1.92
CA GLU A 560 -17.26 -7.70 -2.08
C GLU A 560 -16.24 -7.99 -0.96
N ASP A 561 -15.34 -7.04 -0.70
CA ASP A 561 -14.31 -7.09 0.33
C ASP A 561 -14.89 -7.31 1.73
N LEU A 562 -15.96 -6.58 2.07
CA LEU A 562 -16.67 -6.74 3.33
C LEU A 562 -17.36 -8.11 3.44
N LEU A 563 -18.01 -8.55 2.36
CA LEU A 563 -18.66 -9.85 2.32
C LEU A 563 -17.67 -10.99 2.41
N GLN A 564 -16.50 -10.88 1.77
CA GLN A 564 -15.42 -11.87 1.89
C GLN A 564 -14.90 -11.97 3.32
N LEU A 565 -14.75 -10.84 4.04
CA LEU A 565 -14.37 -10.83 5.45
C LEU A 565 -15.42 -11.53 6.32
N VAL A 566 -16.70 -11.21 6.13
CA VAL A 566 -17.78 -11.83 6.89
C VAL A 566 -17.90 -13.32 6.58
N ALA A 567 -17.78 -13.69 5.31
CA ALA A 567 -17.82 -15.08 4.86
C ALA A 567 -16.69 -15.93 5.47
N ARG A 568 -15.47 -15.38 5.54
CA ARG A 568 -14.32 -16.03 6.20
C ARG A 568 -14.51 -16.18 7.71
N ALA A 569 -15.16 -15.22 8.34
CA ALA A 569 -15.39 -15.23 9.78
C ALA A 569 -16.48 -16.22 10.19
N THR A 570 -17.52 -16.36 9.36
CA THR A 570 -18.79 -16.96 9.76
C THR A 570 -18.77 -18.48 9.72
N ASP A 571 -19.13 -19.11 10.84
CA ASP A 571 -19.33 -20.57 10.91
C ASP A 571 -20.59 -20.98 10.12
N THR A 572 -20.43 -21.92 9.20
CA THR A 572 -21.48 -22.34 8.26
C THR A 572 -22.29 -23.53 8.72
N ARG A 573 -22.02 -24.12 9.90
CA ARG A 573 -22.66 -25.39 10.33
C ARG A 573 -24.19 -25.39 10.28
N ASP A 574 -24.81 -24.22 10.43
CA ASP A 574 -26.28 -24.08 10.43
C ASP A 574 -26.84 -23.37 9.19
N LEU A 575 -26.00 -23.09 8.20
CA LEU A 575 -26.41 -22.43 6.98
C LEU A 575 -26.53 -23.50 5.88
N THR A 576 -27.61 -23.45 5.11
CA THR A 576 -27.79 -24.29 3.90
C THR A 576 -28.32 -23.48 2.71
N ALA A 577 -28.72 -22.24 2.95
CA ALA A 577 -29.38 -21.40 1.96
C ALA A 577 -28.39 -20.59 1.13
N ILE A 578 -28.75 -20.35 -0.13
CA ILE A 578 -28.09 -19.44 -1.06
C ILE A 578 -28.77 -18.08 -0.93
N VAL A 579 -28.00 -17.08 -0.50
CA VAL A 579 -28.49 -15.71 -0.32
C VAL A 579 -27.78 -14.79 -1.30
N ASP A 580 -28.54 -14.12 -2.16
CA ASP A 580 -28.00 -13.03 -2.96
C ASP A 580 -28.09 -11.71 -2.19
N ILE A 581 -27.09 -10.85 -2.34
CA ILE A 581 -27.06 -9.49 -1.84
C ILE A 581 -27.05 -8.59 -3.06
N ALA A 582 -28.19 -7.96 -3.32
CA ALA A 582 -28.39 -7.04 -4.43
C ALA A 582 -28.24 -5.61 -3.92
N LEU A 583 -27.30 -4.88 -4.51
CA LEU A 583 -27.01 -3.50 -4.16
C LEU A 583 -27.74 -2.56 -5.14
N GLU A 584 -28.21 -1.41 -4.64
CA GLU A 584 -28.96 -0.44 -5.46
C GLU A 584 -28.13 0.19 -6.60
N ASP A 585 -26.80 0.15 -6.50
CA ASP A 585 -25.87 0.57 -7.55
C ASP A 585 -25.75 -0.45 -8.71
N GLY A 586 -26.44 -1.59 -8.61
CA GLY A 586 -26.50 -2.63 -9.64
C GLY A 586 -25.55 -3.79 -9.39
N ASP A 587 -24.66 -3.68 -8.40
CA ASP A 587 -23.78 -4.76 -8.00
C ASP A 587 -24.58 -5.86 -7.28
N SER A 588 -24.21 -7.11 -7.49
CA SER A 588 -24.88 -8.24 -6.84
C SER A 588 -23.87 -9.31 -6.50
N HIS A 589 -23.93 -9.80 -5.26
CA HIS A 589 -23.03 -10.81 -4.75
C HIS A 589 -23.84 -12.00 -4.23
N ARG A 590 -23.45 -13.20 -4.61
CA ARG A 590 -24.03 -14.44 -4.13
C ARG A 590 -23.22 -14.98 -2.97
N LEU A 591 -23.91 -15.27 -1.88
CA LEU A 591 -23.38 -16.04 -0.75
C LEU A 591 -23.90 -17.46 -0.85
N ALA A 592 -22.99 -18.39 -1.12
CA ALA A 592 -23.29 -19.82 -1.20
C ALA A 592 -22.32 -20.59 -0.30
N ILE A 593 -22.74 -21.76 0.19
CA ILE A 593 -21.88 -22.60 1.01
C ILE A 593 -21.26 -23.65 0.12
N ALA A 594 -19.94 -23.65 0.06
CA ALA A 594 -19.15 -24.69 -0.56
C ALA A 594 -18.10 -25.17 0.45
N ASP A 595 -17.98 -26.49 0.60
CA ASP A 595 -16.97 -27.12 1.47
C ASP A 595 -17.00 -26.63 2.93
N GLY A 596 -18.19 -26.34 3.46
CA GLY A 596 -18.35 -25.84 4.83
C GLY A 596 -17.79 -24.43 5.05
N ARG A 597 -17.70 -23.62 4.00
CA ARG A 597 -17.33 -22.20 4.03
C ARG A 597 -18.30 -21.39 3.19
N ILE A 598 -18.56 -20.15 3.58
CA ILE A 598 -19.31 -19.23 2.73
C ILE A 598 -18.35 -18.74 1.64
N CYS A 599 -18.78 -18.87 0.39
CA CYS A 599 -18.13 -18.31 -0.78
C CYS A 599 -18.93 -17.11 -1.26
N VAL A 600 -18.22 -16.05 -1.63
CA VAL A 600 -18.79 -14.86 -2.27
C VAL A 600 -18.48 -14.95 -3.75
N THR A 601 -19.51 -15.04 -4.60
CA THR A 601 -19.34 -15.10 -6.07
C THR A 601 -20.30 -14.13 -6.76
N ALA A 602 -20.12 -13.90 -8.05
CA ALA A 602 -21.18 -13.27 -8.86
C ALA A 602 -22.40 -14.20 -8.94
N PRO A 603 -23.63 -13.68 -9.10
CA PRO A 603 -24.84 -14.49 -9.29
C PRO A 603 -24.80 -15.20 -10.66
N LEU A 604 -24.72 -16.53 -10.66
CA LEU A 604 -24.55 -17.37 -11.87
C LEU A 604 -25.87 -17.98 -12.40
N GLY A 605 -26.95 -17.21 -12.40
CA GLY A 605 -28.22 -17.62 -13.05
C GLY A 605 -29.03 -18.73 -12.36
N LEU A 606 -28.52 -19.37 -11.30
CA LEU A 606 -29.37 -20.17 -10.39
C LEU A 606 -30.24 -19.23 -9.56
N GLU A 607 -31.51 -19.57 -9.30
CA GLU A 607 -32.36 -18.76 -8.43
C GLU A 607 -31.88 -18.87 -6.96
N PRO A 608 -31.67 -17.76 -6.24
CA PRO A 608 -31.32 -17.79 -4.82
C PRO A 608 -32.56 -18.13 -3.96
N ASP A 609 -32.33 -18.63 -2.74
CA ASP A 609 -33.42 -18.85 -1.78
C ASP A 609 -34.01 -17.52 -1.29
N ALA A 610 -33.14 -16.50 -1.18
CA ALA A 610 -33.53 -15.14 -0.85
C ALA A 610 -32.54 -14.11 -1.40
N THR A 611 -33.02 -12.89 -1.64
CA THR A 611 -32.23 -11.73 -2.05
C THR A 611 -32.37 -10.61 -1.04
N LEU A 612 -31.28 -10.26 -0.37
CA LEU A 612 -31.17 -9.08 0.48
C LEU A 612 -30.83 -7.86 -0.37
N ARG A 613 -31.78 -6.91 -0.49
CA ARG A 613 -31.59 -5.63 -1.15
C ARG A 613 -31.11 -4.57 -0.16
N THR A 614 -30.03 -3.85 -0.48
CA THR A 614 -29.55 -2.72 0.33
C THR A 614 -28.68 -1.77 -0.51
N THR A 615 -28.13 -0.72 0.10
CA THR A 615 -27.13 0.14 -0.54
C THR A 615 -25.73 -0.23 -0.08
N SER A 616 -24.72 0.04 -0.90
CA SER A 616 -23.31 -0.15 -0.53
C SER A 616 -22.93 0.59 0.77
N ALA A 617 -23.49 1.78 0.99
CA ALA A 617 -23.28 2.55 2.23
C ALA A 617 -23.99 1.93 3.45
N ALA A 618 -25.15 1.29 3.26
CA ALA A 618 -25.91 0.68 4.34
C ALA A 618 -25.46 -0.75 4.66
N LEU A 619 -24.75 -1.44 3.76
CA LEU A 619 -24.39 -2.85 3.92
C LEU A 619 -23.69 -3.15 5.25
N ALA A 620 -22.70 -2.35 5.65
CA ALA A 620 -22.02 -2.52 6.93
C ALA A 620 -22.98 -2.36 8.13
N ALA A 621 -23.93 -1.40 8.07
CA ALA A 621 -24.94 -1.23 9.10
C ALA A 621 -25.94 -2.40 9.12
N VAL A 622 -26.31 -2.92 7.94
CA VAL A 622 -27.24 -4.04 7.81
C VAL A 622 -26.62 -5.30 8.38
N LEU A 623 -25.38 -5.63 8.00
CA LEU A 623 -24.63 -6.76 8.59
C LEU A 623 -24.38 -6.54 10.08
N GLY A 624 -24.13 -5.30 10.48
CA GLY A 624 -23.96 -4.86 11.87
C GLY A 624 -25.22 -4.91 12.72
N GLY A 625 -26.41 -4.97 12.12
CA GLY A 625 -27.70 -4.85 12.82
C GLY A 625 -28.01 -3.43 13.32
N THR A 626 -27.27 -2.41 12.85
CA THR A 626 -27.45 -1.00 13.24
C THR A 626 -28.11 -0.16 12.14
N ALA A 627 -28.57 -0.79 11.06
CA ALA A 627 -29.26 -0.10 9.99
C ALA A 627 -30.66 0.36 10.44
N PRO A 628 -31.13 1.54 10.01
CA PRO A 628 -32.49 1.98 10.30
C PRO A 628 -33.52 1.12 9.56
N ASP A 629 -34.76 1.11 10.05
CA ASP A 629 -35.86 0.39 9.40
C ASP A 629 -36.01 0.85 7.94
N GLY A 630 -36.10 -0.11 7.03
CA GLY A 630 -36.22 0.14 5.59
C GLY A 630 -34.90 0.38 4.84
N ALA A 631 -33.74 0.38 5.52
CA ALA A 631 -32.43 0.43 4.84
C ALA A 631 -32.06 -0.88 4.11
N ALA A 632 -32.82 -1.94 4.36
CA ALA A 632 -32.74 -3.17 3.61
C ALA A 632 -34.12 -3.80 3.45
N ALA A 633 -34.28 -4.58 2.38
CA ALA A 633 -35.47 -5.37 2.13
C ALA A 633 -35.07 -6.78 1.69
N VAL A 634 -35.96 -7.74 1.88
CA VAL A 634 -35.74 -9.14 1.50
C VAL A 634 -36.81 -9.56 0.49
N ASP A 635 -36.36 -10.11 -0.62
CA ASP A 635 -37.18 -10.86 -1.57
C ASP A 635 -36.92 -12.37 -1.37
N GLY A 636 -37.97 -13.21 -1.32
CA GLY A 636 -37.82 -14.67 -1.15
C GLY A 636 -37.98 -15.13 0.30
N ASP A 637 -37.20 -16.14 0.72
CA ASP A 637 -37.28 -16.69 2.08
C ASP A 637 -36.55 -15.80 3.10
N GLU A 638 -37.32 -14.98 3.83
CA GLU A 638 -36.80 -14.14 4.92
C GLU A 638 -36.03 -14.95 5.97
N SER A 639 -36.42 -16.21 6.21
CA SER A 639 -35.77 -17.08 7.19
C SER A 639 -34.32 -17.39 6.80
N ALA A 640 -34.03 -17.51 5.50
CA ALA A 640 -32.69 -17.73 4.98
C ALA A 640 -31.76 -16.54 5.26
N VAL A 641 -32.23 -15.33 4.99
CA VAL A 641 -31.48 -14.09 5.29
C VAL A 641 -31.29 -13.93 6.79
N LEU A 642 -32.32 -14.16 7.59
CA LEU A 642 -32.22 -14.07 9.05
C LEU A 642 -31.28 -15.13 9.63
N ALA A 643 -31.24 -16.33 9.08
CA ALA A 643 -30.29 -17.37 9.48
C ALA A 643 -28.84 -16.95 9.19
N PHE A 644 -28.57 -16.43 7.99
CA PHE A 644 -27.27 -15.86 7.63
C PHE A 644 -26.86 -14.75 8.60
N LEU A 645 -27.73 -13.77 8.81
CA LEU A 645 -27.46 -12.63 9.68
C LEU A 645 -27.23 -13.04 11.15
N ARG A 646 -27.95 -14.05 11.66
CA ARG A 646 -27.68 -14.64 12.99
C ARG A 646 -26.33 -15.35 13.07
N ALA A 647 -25.89 -16.02 12.00
CA ALA A 647 -24.58 -16.64 11.96
C ALA A 647 -23.46 -15.58 12.01
N VAL A 648 -23.64 -14.46 11.31
CA VAL A 648 -22.75 -13.29 11.40
C VAL A 648 -22.71 -12.74 12.83
N ASP A 649 -23.87 -12.60 13.49
CA ASP A 649 -23.93 -12.09 14.87
C ASP A 649 -23.23 -13.01 15.88
N ARG A 650 -23.38 -14.34 15.75
CA ARG A 650 -22.68 -15.31 16.60
C ARG A 650 -21.16 -15.21 16.47
N THR A 651 -20.70 -15.04 15.25
CA THR A 651 -19.27 -14.87 14.95
C THR A 651 -18.73 -13.60 15.59
N ARG A 652 -19.48 -12.50 15.48
CA ARG A 652 -19.13 -11.20 16.07
C ARG A 652 -19.09 -11.25 17.59
N ALA A 653 -19.94 -12.05 18.22
CA ALA A 653 -19.99 -12.22 19.68
C ALA A 653 -18.79 -12.99 20.26
N GLY A 654 -17.96 -13.63 19.42
CA GLY A 654 -16.79 -14.40 19.85
C GLY A 654 -17.18 -15.80 20.33
N GLY A 655 -17.70 -16.61 19.40
CA GLY A 655 -18.24 -17.96 19.62
C GLY A 655 -17.35 -18.96 20.35
#